data_AF-A0A940BX86-F1
#
_entry.id   AF-A0A940BX86-F1
#
_cell.length_a   1.000
_cell.length_b   1.000
_cell.length_c   1.000
_cell.angle_alpha   90.00
_cell.angle_beta   90.00
_cell.angle_gamma   90.00
#
_symmetry.space_group_name_H-M   'P 1'
#
loop_
_entity.id
_entity.type
_entity.pdbx_description
1 polymer ?
#
loop_
_entity_poly.entity_id
_entity_poly.type
_entity_poly.pdbx_seq_one_letter_code
_entity_poly.pdbx_strand_id
1 'polypeptide(L)'
;MPPIGKDFKVDKNHPFIEYEAITQQVVNPQTNQPEDVIIGYSPKLTGLTPEIISNGDLATLMSFYQQNQDKMTENEKVYMQARIEASTEIDRLRNKAYADIAEGRQPETQTPSNQNGYLGYADIKSPGIQTSGNGCWSVAYSLLLKSRGVDLSQDIIRGWRPDQTKQNLTDQQKLNAQGEIAAANQRMNSDEINNIPENADLLTQVLPNTSMKTIEAVPIFMSDIQVDGKNPTAEEAKAIKEKYIEQSVTLFKKSVTRALTEDHSPVAVTKNGHYMTITGISEDGSRIRCEDTLQATAEERTRYIKIEDFVKDAMEEKEVIDKSTDPPTKKTIFPTGFGMTWLSDIKVPEYDKRNIQHISGRQDEKDYIDADEDGNLEIKILTENKDYSAYGKPTAGQIEGKGLNIPVVMDLNVLPGKTVTSKSQKNSSYRMGSYDSYYPNKVYYLKDPTLSRNRQNGQYQINPDLAPSIRRFKRKAVQARKNGYPYEQAVQFLQEDYVRVRDYILNDQNISSRFNDPNLRNDLDAAFMNDPIGYSISLSDDLVNNLGLQQKMQGLPNNFVATLRNLDKKVDDAIAHNYKGQFLDTFLREDVTKLWDIITADPYLSREYSGIKDTFNQNFTANPAQFTKAFINDTIEVFELGGLRRSQTLGSIKDTKLMMDMRWRALNPDGGPGTLSPDQRKDMLAEIVALSEIQARKMMKGDKNPQTTTRELSDLTEKVKTDKAFNQMIANGNDVKLAKLRDTKKLKSSLISSIKLVKSERDYDISSHRKLTQKRCKFLAARFEEAGAGKNDREFDSTLESIRYISATQNASSQEVMQCVNNVKEYISDKMNARGADRTKWGLCMMFLKETMPRKEFEDYCRQINVSRGVENKPSSAKYVSPEMFGYKKEPVRCALAETKHRLLEGKGTERDYAAIIAMRTKFDYVGFLDGEKTFEKEADRRKYIKETEKVLASPEFKRFMKEVPDDQKKALLVGECDGLVNYRTILPPVAQTQTVQKNQPQNRQKPTQPATSPQL
;
A
#
# COMPACT_ATOMS: atom_id res chain seq x y z
N MET A 1 -20.69 -30.11 12.11
CA MET A 1 -21.25 -29.51 13.35
C MET A 1 -21.96 -30.57 14.18
N PRO A 2 -21.70 -30.64 15.50
CA PRO A 2 -22.63 -31.26 16.44
C PRO A 2 -23.88 -30.38 16.55
N PRO A 3 -25.03 -30.96 16.89
CA PRO A 3 -26.27 -30.21 17.06
C PRO A 3 -26.15 -29.31 18.28
N ILE A 4 -26.47 -28.05 18.03
CA ILE A 4 -26.52 -26.99 19.00
C ILE A 4 -27.64 -27.35 19.99
N GLY A 5 -27.33 -27.36 21.29
CA GLY A 5 -28.29 -27.70 22.35
C GLY A 5 -29.57 -26.85 22.26
N LYS A 6 -30.68 -27.42 22.75
CA LYS A 6 -32.07 -26.95 22.58
C LYS A 6 -32.41 -25.53 23.09
N ASP A 7 -31.43 -24.77 23.58
CA ASP A 7 -31.62 -23.43 24.15
C ASP A 7 -30.93 -22.29 23.37
N PHE A 8 -30.35 -22.55 22.20
CA PHE A 8 -29.81 -21.48 21.35
C PHE A 8 -30.95 -20.76 20.61
N LYS A 9 -31.47 -19.69 21.22
CA LYS A 9 -32.37 -18.75 20.55
C LYS A 9 -31.58 -17.98 19.50
N VAL A 10 -31.47 -18.55 18.30
CA VAL A 10 -31.05 -17.80 17.10
C VAL A 10 -31.99 -16.60 16.99
N ASP A 11 -31.43 -15.39 17.09
CA ASP A 11 -32.23 -14.20 16.88
C ASP A 11 -32.71 -14.19 15.42
N LYS A 12 -34.02 -14.27 15.21
CA LYS A 12 -34.64 -14.22 13.89
C LYS A 12 -34.50 -12.84 13.21
N ASN A 13 -33.91 -11.86 13.90
CA ASN A 13 -33.81 -10.48 13.44
C ASN A 13 -32.53 -10.16 12.64
N HIS A 14 -31.81 -11.16 12.15
CA HIS A 14 -30.59 -10.90 11.41
C HIS A 14 -30.87 -10.37 9.99
N PRO A 15 -30.21 -9.28 9.54
CA PRO A 15 -30.34 -8.73 8.20
C PRO A 15 -29.68 -9.64 7.16
N PHE A 16 -30.39 -10.68 6.73
CA PHE A 16 -30.02 -11.52 5.59
C PHE A 16 -31.10 -11.51 4.53
N ILE A 17 -30.67 -11.78 3.29
CA ILE A 17 -31.56 -11.91 2.15
C ILE A 17 -31.87 -13.40 1.98
N GLU A 18 -33.13 -13.71 1.66
CA GLU A 18 -33.52 -15.06 1.27
C GLU A 18 -33.03 -15.39 -0.14
N TYR A 19 -32.57 -16.62 -0.35
CA TYR A 19 -32.16 -17.12 -1.66
C TYR A 19 -33.05 -18.26 -2.13
N GLU A 20 -33.23 -18.38 -3.44
CA GLU A 20 -33.84 -19.53 -4.10
C GLU A 20 -32.80 -20.29 -4.91
N ALA A 21 -32.86 -21.63 -4.89
CA ALA A 21 -31.98 -22.47 -5.69
C ALA A 21 -32.39 -22.40 -7.16
N ILE A 22 -31.42 -22.16 -8.05
CA ILE A 22 -31.58 -22.30 -9.49
C ILE A 22 -31.24 -23.74 -9.83
N THR A 23 -32.22 -24.49 -10.33
CA THR A 23 -32.03 -25.89 -10.74
C THR A 23 -31.96 -26.02 -12.26
N GLN A 24 -31.19 -26.99 -12.72
CA GLN A 24 -31.16 -27.43 -14.11
C GLN A 24 -31.34 -28.94 -14.14
N GLN A 25 -32.25 -29.43 -15.00
CA GLN A 25 -32.31 -30.85 -15.28
C GLN A 25 -31.04 -31.30 -16.01
N VAL A 26 -30.31 -32.23 -15.41
CA VAL A 26 -29.22 -32.96 -16.05
C VAL A 26 -29.56 -34.44 -16.06
N VAL A 27 -29.03 -35.18 -17.04
CA VAL A 27 -29.20 -36.63 -17.05
C VAL A 27 -28.13 -37.23 -16.15
N ASN A 28 -28.55 -37.89 -15.07
CA ASN A 28 -27.64 -38.61 -14.20
C ASN A 28 -26.95 -39.72 -15.03
N PRO A 29 -25.61 -39.72 -15.16
CA PRO A 29 -24.92 -40.66 -16.03
C PRO A 29 -24.97 -42.11 -15.55
N GLN A 30 -25.35 -42.35 -14.28
CA GLN A 30 -25.44 -43.69 -13.68
C GLN A 30 -26.84 -44.28 -13.81
N THR A 31 -27.89 -43.46 -13.68
CA THR A 31 -29.29 -43.91 -13.73
C THR A 31 -29.96 -43.63 -15.07
N ASN A 32 -29.35 -42.78 -15.91
CA ASN A 32 -29.88 -42.27 -17.16
C ASN A 32 -31.26 -41.59 -17.01
N GLN A 33 -31.57 -41.11 -15.81
CA GLN A 33 -32.79 -40.36 -15.51
C GLN A 33 -32.49 -38.86 -15.39
N PRO A 34 -33.42 -37.98 -15.78
CA PRO A 34 -33.32 -36.56 -15.46
C PRO A 34 -33.33 -36.36 -13.93
N GLU A 35 -32.37 -35.61 -13.42
CA GLU A 35 -32.33 -35.14 -12.05
C GLU A 35 -32.14 -33.62 -12.03
N ASP A 36 -32.82 -32.94 -11.10
CA ASP A 36 -32.60 -31.52 -10.87
C ASP A 36 -31.29 -31.33 -10.11
N VAL A 37 -30.30 -30.73 -10.78
CA VAL A 37 -29.06 -30.32 -10.13
C VAL A 37 -29.12 -28.83 -9.87
N ILE A 38 -28.77 -28.43 -8.64
CA ILE A 38 -28.64 -27.03 -8.28
C ILE A 38 -27.42 -26.46 -9.02
N ILE A 39 -27.65 -25.51 -9.91
CA ILE A 39 -26.62 -24.83 -10.71
C ILE A 39 -26.29 -23.43 -10.19
N GLY A 40 -27.06 -22.93 -9.21
CA GLY A 40 -26.78 -21.65 -8.57
C GLY A 40 -27.87 -21.23 -7.59
N TYR A 41 -27.80 -19.98 -7.15
CA TYR A 41 -28.79 -19.36 -6.26
C TYR A 41 -29.11 -17.94 -6.73
N SER A 42 -30.37 -17.52 -6.59
CA SER A 42 -30.84 -16.17 -6.89
C SER A 42 -31.42 -15.54 -5.61
N PRO A 43 -31.12 -14.27 -5.30
CA PRO A 43 -31.74 -13.61 -4.16
C PRO A 43 -33.22 -13.32 -4.45
N LYS A 44 -34.09 -13.54 -3.47
CA LYS A 44 -35.49 -13.14 -3.50
C LYS A 44 -35.61 -11.68 -3.10
N LEU A 45 -35.76 -10.81 -4.09
CA LEU A 45 -35.81 -9.36 -3.91
C LEU A 45 -37.20 -8.82 -4.25
N THR A 46 -37.70 -7.88 -3.44
CA THR A 46 -38.95 -7.15 -3.72
C THR A 46 -38.65 -5.69 -4.02
N GLY A 47 -37.93 -5.01 -3.12
CA GLY A 47 -37.53 -3.60 -3.25
C GLY A 47 -36.04 -3.39 -3.54
N LEU A 48 -35.20 -4.41 -3.32
CA LEU A 48 -33.76 -4.37 -3.54
C LEU A 48 -33.35 -4.78 -4.97
N THR A 49 -32.11 -4.47 -5.36
CA THR A 49 -31.52 -4.91 -6.63
C THR A 49 -30.22 -5.70 -6.42
N PRO A 50 -29.84 -6.60 -7.35
CA PRO A 50 -28.56 -7.34 -7.27
C PRO A 50 -27.32 -6.45 -7.15
N GLU A 51 -27.37 -5.26 -7.76
CA GLU A 51 -26.30 -4.25 -7.68
C GLU A 51 -26.17 -3.70 -6.26
N ILE A 52 -27.28 -3.36 -5.60
CA ILE A 52 -27.27 -2.78 -4.25
C ILE A 52 -26.80 -3.79 -3.20
N ILE A 53 -27.19 -5.05 -3.32
CA ILE A 53 -26.80 -6.09 -2.36
C ILE A 53 -25.29 -6.41 -2.44
N SER A 54 -24.63 -6.04 -3.55
CA SER A 54 -23.20 -6.27 -3.79
C SER A 54 -22.33 -5.00 -3.68
N ASN A 55 -22.92 -3.83 -3.39
CA ASN A 55 -22.22 -2.55 -3.38
C ASN A 55 -21.94 -2.03 -1.96
N GLY A 56 -20.68 -1.72 -1.63
CA GLY A 56 -20.26 -1.12 -0.36
C GLY A 56 -20.30 0.42 -0.28
N ASP A 57 -20.54 1.13 -1.39
CA ASP A 57 -20.48 2.58 -1.46
C ASP A 57 -21.63 3.25 -0.69
N LEU A 58 -21.27 3.98 0.37
CA LEU A 58 -22.22 4.62 1.28
C LEU A 58 -23.19 5.56 0.55
N ALA A 59 -22.69 6.39 -0.36
CA ALA A 59 -23.50 7.36 -1.07
C ALA A 59 -24.55 6.68 -1.97
N THR A 60 -24.16 5.59 -2.62
CA THR A 60 -25.05 4.78 -3.45
C THR A 60 -26.13 4.09 -2.61
N LEU A 61 -25.73 3.41 -1.52
CA LEU A 61 -26.66 2.73 -0.61
C LEU A 61 -27.73 3.68 -0.05
N MET A 62 -27.28 4.84 0.42
CA MET A 62 -28.12 5.90 0.93
C MET A 62 -29.10 6.47 -0.10
N SER A 63 -28.59 6.83 -1.28
CA SER A 63 -29.42 7.36 -2.36
C SER A 63 -30.48 6.34 -2.77
N PHE A 64 -30.12 5.06 -2.80
CA PHE A 64 -31.04 3.98 -3.12
C PHE A 64 -32.12 3.81 -2.04
N TYR A 65 -31.75 3.77 -0.77
CA TYR A 65 -32.68 3.64 0.35
C TYR A 65 -33.71 4.79 0.37
N GLN A 66 -33.26 6.04 0.26
CA GLN A 66 -34.15 7.21 0.23
C GLN A 66 -35.17 7.17 -0.92
N GLN A 67 -34.78 6.63 -2.08
CA GLN A 67 -35.64 6.57 -3.27
C GLN A 67 -36.60 5.37 -3.28
N ASN A 68 -36.26 4.29 -2.56
CA ASN A 68 -36.94 3.00 -2.72
C ASN A 68 -37.45 2.40 -1.40
N GLN A 69 -37.21 3.01 -0.24
CA GLN A 69 -37.66 2.47 1.06
C GLN A 69 -39.15 2.14 1.11
N ASP A 70 -40.01 2.89 0.41
CA ASP A 70 -41.46 2.63 0.38
C ASP A 70 -41.84 1.36 -0.38
N LYS A 71 -40.94 0.85 -1.22
CA LYS A 71 -41.11 -0.39 -2.00
C LYS A 71 -40.46 -1.60 -1.34
N MET A 72 -39.71 -1.39 -0.26
CA MET A 72 -39.00 -2.43 0.46
C MET A 72 -39.89 -3.08 1.51
N THR A 73 -39.75 -4.39 1.69
CA THR A 73 -40.27 -5.10 2.87
C THR A 73 -39.55 -4.64 4.14
N GLU A 74 -40.11 -4.90 5.32
CA GLU A 74 -39.47 -4.52 6.58
C GLU A 74 -38.09 -5.18 6.76
N ASN A 75 -37.96 -6.45 6.36
CA ASN A 75 -36.68 -7.16 6.38
C ASN A 75 -35.64 -6.51 5.44
N GLU A 76 -36.05 -6.09 4.24
CA GLU A 76 -35.17 -5.36 3.31
C GLU A 76 -34.76 -3.99 3.84
N LYS A 77 -35.64 -3.29 4.59
CA LYS A 77 -35.32 -2.03 5.25
C LYS A 77 -34.31 -2.22 6.38
N VAL A 78 -34.54 -3.20 7.25
CA VAL A 78 -33.60 -3.57 8.33
C VAL A 78 -32.25 -3.97 7.74
N TYR A 79 -32.26 -4.74 6.66
CA TYR A 79 -31.06 -5.07 5.90
C TYR A 79 -30.33 -3.84 5.39
N MET A 80 -31.01 -2.94 4.67
CA MET A 80 -30.38 -1.72 4.16
C MET A 80 -29.85 -0.81 5.26
N GLN A 81 -30.57 -0.69 6.37
CA GLN A 81 -30.15 0.10 7.51
C GLN A 81 -28.84 -0.44 8.09
N ALA A 82 -28.75 -1.76 8.31
CA ALA A 82 -27.52 -2.40 8.78
C ALA A 82 -26.33 -2.21 7.80
N ARG A 83 -26.60 -2.26 6.49
CA ARG A 83 -25.59 -1.98 5.44
C ARG A 83 -25.11 -0.53 5.49
N ILE A 84 -26.02 0.44 5.65
CA ILE A 84 -25.70 1.86 5.74
C ILE A 84 -24.89 2.16 7.01
N GLU A 85 -25.29 1.59 8.14
CA GLU A 85 -24.57 1.71 9.41
C GLU A 85 -23.15 1.15 9.30
N ALA A 86 -23.00 -0.04 8.71
CA ALA A 86 -21.70 -0.66 8.48
C ALA A 86 -20.80 0.21 7.58
N SER A 87 -21.29 0.63 6.41
CA SER A 87 -20.54 1.48 5.50
C SER A 87 -20.19 2.84 6.13
N THR A 88 -21.07 3.41 6.96
CA THR A 88 -20.81 4.67 7.68
C THR A 88 -19.67 4.52 8.67
N GLU A 89 -19.70 3.48 9.50
CA GLU A 89 -18.67 3.23 10.50
C GLU A 89 -17.31 2.93 9.86
N ILE A 90 -17.31 2.20 8.75
CA ILE A 90 -16.08 1.86 8.02
C ILE A 90 -15.49 3.07 7.31
N ASP A 91 -16.33 3.95 6.75
CA ASP A 91 -15.87 5.23 6.20
C ASP A 91 -15.21 6.09 7.28
N ARG A 92 -15.84 6.17 8.46
CA ARG A 92 -15.31 6.88 9.63
C ARG A 92 -13.93 6.34 10.05
N LEU A 93 -13.80 5.01 10.20
CA LEU A 93 -12.54 4.36 10.57
C LEU A 93 -11.46 4.50 9.51
N ARG A 94 -11.81 4.37 8.23
CA ARG A 94 -10.89 4.62 7.10
C ARG A 94 -10.35 6.04 7.13
N ASN A 95 -11.23 7.03 7.35
CA ASN A 95 -10.84 8.43 7.43
C ASN A 95 -9.95 8.70 8.65
N LYS A 96 -10.23 8.06 9.79
CA LYS A 96 -9.34 8.09 10.97
C LYS A 96 -7.97 7.51 10.64
N ALA A 97 -7.90 6.33 10.02
CA ALA A 97 -6.64 5.69 9.65
C ALA A 97 -5.80 6.57 8.71
N TYR A 98 -6.42 7.21 7.71
CA TYR A 98 -5.73 8.17 6.85
C TYR A 98 -5.25 9.41 7.59
N ALA A 99 -6.03 9.93 8.55
CA ALA A 99 -5.59 11.03 9.39
C ALA A 99 -4.39 10.64 10.26
N ASP A 100 -4.40 9.44 10.85
CA ASP A 100 -3.30 8.92 11.65
C ASP A 100 -2.02 8.80 10.82
N ILE A 101 -2.10 8.23 9.61
CA ILE A 101 -0.97 8.11 8.70
C ILE A 101 -0.45 9.49 8.26
N ALA A 102 -1.34 10.45 8.00
CA ALA A 102 -0.97 11.83 7.65
C ALA A 102 -0.20 12.54 8.76
N GLU A 103 -0.46 12.18 10.02
CA GLU A 103 0.27 12.67 11.19
C GLU A 103 1.55 11.86 11.48
N GLY A 104 1.77 10.77 10.72
CA GLY A 104 2.89 9.86 10.90
C GLY A 104 2.68 8.85 12.03
N ARG A 105 1.44 8.66 12.48
CA ARG A 105 1.05 7.64 13.45
C ARG A 105 0.83 6.30 12.75
N GLN A 106 1.11 5.23 13.49
CA GLN A 106 0.81 3.86 13.11
C GLN A 106 -0.39 3.38 13.93
N PRO A 107 -1.09 2.31 13.49
CA PRO A 107 -2.12 1.67 14.31
C PRO A 107 -1.57 1.34 15.70
N GLU A 108 -2.40 1.54 16.72
CA GLU A 108 -2.03 1.22 18.10
C GLU A 108 -1.93 -0.30 18.25
N THR A 109 -0.71 -0.81 18.46
CA THR A 109 -0.49 -2.23 18.72
C THR A 109 -0.43 -2.46 20.22
N GLN A 110 -1.22 -3.43 20.69
CA GLN A 110 -1.06 -3.90 22.07
C GLN A 110 0.26 -4.67 22.17
N THR A 111 0.99 -4.46 23.27
CA THR A 111 2.19 -5.26 23.53
C THR A 111 1.76 -6.59 24.17
N PRO A 112 2.24 -7.76 23.68
CA PRO A 112 1.94 -9.02 24.32
C PRO A 112 2.48 -9.02 25.75
N SER A 113 1.67 -9.49 26.69
CA SER A 113 2.04 -9.64 28.10
C SER A 113 2.01 -11.11 28.49
N ASN A 114 2.82 -11.47 29.49
CA ASN A 114 2.74 -12.78 30.10
C ASN A 114 1.82 -12.71 31.33
N GLN A 115 0.57 -13.15 31.18
CA GLN A 115 -0.40 -13.20 32.26
C GLN A 115 -0.84 -14.63 32.51
N ASN A 116 -0.75 -15.07 33.76
CA ASN A 116 -1.09 -16.43 34.21
C ASN A 116 -0.32 -17.54 33.46
N GLY A 117 0.94 -17.28 33.08
CA GLY A 117 1.80 -18.22 32.35
C GLY A 117 1.49 -18.34 30.85
N TYR A 118 0.72 -17.40 30.30
CA TYR A 118 0.42 -17.31 28.87
C TYR A 118 0.89 -15.99 28.30
N LEU A 119 1.79 -16.06 27.32
CA LEU A 119 2.27 -14.94 26.51
C LEU A 119 1.22 -14.58 25.45
N GLY A 120 0.69 -13.35 25.48
CA GLY A 120 -0.27 -12.85 24.49
C GLY A 120 -1.12 -11.68 25.01
N TYR A 121 -2.39 -11.63 24.60
CA TYR A 121 -3.34 -10.55 24.83
C TYR A 121 -4.48 -10.99 25.76
N ALA A 122 -4.28 -10.92 27.07
CA ALA A 122 -5.31 -11.35 28.02
C ALA A 122 -6.56 -10.47 27.99
N ASP A 123 -6.40 -9.19 27.65
CA ASP A 123 -7.46 -8.17 27.68
C ASP A 123 -8.28 -8.12 26.39
N ILE A 124 -7.84 -8.81 25.33
CA ILE A 124 -8.62 -8.95 24.09
C ILE A 124 -9.68 -10.02 24.33
N LYS A 125 -10.90 -9.57 24.63
CA LYS A 125 -12.08 -10.41 24.89
C LYS A 125 -13.13 -10.27 23.80
N SER A 126 -13.78 -11.39 23.50
CA SER A 126 -14.89 -11.42 22.54
C SER A 126 -15.98 -10.41 22.92
N PRO A 127 -16.50 -9.61 21.98
CA PRO A 127 -17.58 -8.66 22.24
C PRO A 127 -18.88 -9.35 22.70
N GLY A 128 -19.04 -10.65 22.49
CA GLY A 128 -20.25 -11.38 22.86
C GLY A 128 -20.22 -12.85 22.45
N ILE A 129 -21.40 -13.47 22.44
CA ILE A 129 -21.67 -14.68 21.68
C ILE A 129 -21.82 -14.34 20.20
N GLN A 130 -21.58 -15.29 19.30
CA GLN A 130 -21.91 -15.08 17.90
C GLN A 130 -23.42 -14.83 17.73
N THR A 131 -23.79 -13.86 16.90
CA THR A 131 -25.19 -13.45 16.72
C THR A 131 -25.98 -14.39 15.79
N SER A 132 -25.31 -15.30 15.09
CA SER A 132 -25.94 -16.33 14.23
C SER A 132 -25.23 -17.68 14.29
N GLY A 133 -25.73 -18.67 13.54
CA GLY A 133 -25.13 -20.01 13.45
C GLY A 133 -23.72 -19.99 12.86
N ASN A 134 -23.48 -19.17 11.83
CA ASN A 134 -22.20 -19.02 11.16
C ASN A 134 -21.48 -17.69 11.50
N GLY A 135 -21.79 -17.06 12.64
CA GLY A 135 -21.20 -15.77 13.06
C GLY A 135 -19.78 -15.84 13.65
N CYS A 136 -19.21 -17.03 13.87
CA CYS A 136 -17.92 -17.19 14.53
C CYS A 136 -16.77 -16.44 13.82
N TRP A 137 -16.79 -16.38 12.48
CA TRP A 137 -15.74 -15.71 11.70
C TRP A 137 -15.72 -14.20 11.93
N SER A 138 -16.88 -13.55 12.04
CA SER A 138 -16.96 -12.09 12.20
C SER A 138 -16.55 -11.67 13.61
N VAL A 139 -16.85 -12.50 14.62
CA VAL A 139 -16.34 -12.27 15.98
C VAL A 139 -14.83 -12.47 16.04
N ALA A 140 -14.30 -13.52 15.41
CA ALA A 140 -12.86 -13.71 15.34
C ALA A 140 -12.16 -12.56 14.59
N TYR A 141 -12.75 -12.07 13.50
CA TYR A 141 -12.22 -10.93 12.76
C TYR A 141 -12.27 -9.63 13.57
N SER A 142 -13.36 -9.39 14.31
CA SER A 142 -13.47 -8.28 15.26
C SER A 142 -12.31 -8.28 16.26
N LEU A 143 -11.95 -9.44 16.82
CA LEU A 143 -10.82 -9.54 17.76
C LEU A 143 -9.46 -9.29 17.11
N LEU A 144 -9.27 -9.72 15.85
CA LEU A 144 -8.08 -9.38 15.08
C LEU A 144 -7.96 -7.86 14.89
N LEU A 145 -9.03 -7.20 14.46
CA LEU A 145 -9.05 -5.74 14.25
C LEU A 145 -8.86 -4.96 15.56
N LYS A 146 -9.48 -5.43 16.65
CA LYS A 146 -9.38 -4.82 17.98
C LYS A 146 -7.96 -4.81 18.52
N SER A 147 -7.13 -5.79 18.15
CA SER A 147 -5.69 -5.81 18.49
C SER A 147 -4.90 -4.62 17.91
N ARG A 148 -5.47 -3.90 16.94
CA ARG A 148 -4.92 -2.72 16.26
C ARG A 148 -5.72 -1.43 16.53
N GLY A 149 -6.53 -1.43 17.59
CA GLY A 149 -7.33 -0.27 17.99
C GLY A 149 -8.58 -0.02 17.13
N VAL A 150 -9.00 -1.00 16.33
CA VAL A 150 -10.23 -0.94 15.52
C VAL A 150 -11.30 -1.82 16.17
N ASP A 151 -12.24 -1.19 16.88
CA ASP A 151 -13.33 -1.89 17.58
C ASP A 151 -14.58 -1.93 16.69
N LEU A 152 -14.72 -3.01 15.91
CA LEU A 152 -15.90 -3.25 15.07
C LEU A 152 -16.77 -4.36 15.68
N SER A 153 -18.07 -4.13 15.74
CA SER A 153 -19.02 -5.18 16.12
C SER A 153 -19.14 -6.23 15.01
N GLN A 154 -19.59 -7.43 15.39
CA GLN A 154 -19.83 -8.50 14.42
C GLN A 154 -20.88 -8.11 13.38
N ASP A 155 -21.87 -7.28 13.72
CA ASP A 155 -22.92 -6.86 12.80
C ASP A 155 -22.40 -5.84 11.78
N ILE A 156 -21.49 -4.95 12.19
CA ILE A 156 -20.81 -4.03 11.25
C ILE A 156 -19.95 -4.81 10.26
N ILE A 157 -19.19 -5.80 10.73
CA ILE A 157 -18.37 -6.66 9.85
C ILE A 157 -19.25 -7.43 8.86
N ARG A 158 -20.39 -7.96 9.31
CA ARG A 158 -21.33 -8.72 8.47
C ARG A 158 -22.17 -7.85 7.55
N GLY A 159 -22.38 -6.58 7.90
CA GLY A 159 -23.03 -5.58 7.04
C GLY A 159 -22.11 -4.97 5.98
N TRP A 160 -20.79 -5.17 6.09
CA TRP A 160 -19.85 -4.62 5.12
C TRP A 160 -19.83 -5.38 3.80
N ARG A 161 -19.69 -4.65 2.68
CA ARG A 161 -19.34 -5.23 1.38
C ARG A 161 -18.23 -4.44 0.70
N PRO A 162 -17.44 -5.07 -0.17
CA PRO A 162 -16.59 -4.35 -1.10
C PRO A 162 -17.45 -3.59 -2.13
N ASP A 163 -16.91 -2.49 -2.67
CA ASP A 163 -17.55 -1.76 -3.76
C ASP A 163 -17.15 -2.38 -5.11
N GLN A 164 -17.91 -3.38 -5.53
CA GLN A 164 -17.67 -4.13 -6.76
C GLN A 164 -17.65 -3.25 -8.03
N THR A 165 -18.19 -2.03 -7.99
CA THR A 165 -18.13 -1.09 -9.12
C THR A 165 -16.70 -0.57 -9.39
N LYS A 166 -15.82 -0.63 -8.39
CA LYS A 166 -14.41 -0.23 -8.50
C LYS A 166 -13.52 -1.32 -9.11
N GLN A 167 -14.07 -2.47 -9.46
CA GLN A 167 -13.32 -3.53 -10.14
C GLN A 167 -12.89 -3.08 -11.55
N ASN A 168 -11.58 -2.98 -11.76
CA ASN A 168 -10.97 -2.75 -13.06
C ASN A 168 -10.81 -4.06 -13.86
N LEU A 169 -11.92 -4.75 -14.12
CA LEU A 169 -11.94 -5.97 -14.93
C LEU A 169 -12.41 -5.68 -16.36
N THR A 170 -11.78 -6.32 -17.35
CA THR A 170 -12.31 -6.34 -18.72
C THR A 170 -13.64 -7.12 -18.77
N ASP A 171 -14.47 -6.91 -19.79
CA ASP A 171 -15.76 -7.60 -19.89
C ASP A 171 -15.63 -9.13 -19.87
N GLN A 172 -14.58 -9.68 -20.51
CA GLN A 172 -14.28 -11.11 -20.45
C GLN A 172 -13.88 -11.57 -19.05
N GLN A 173 -13.10 -10.75 -18.32
CA GLN A 173 -12.73 -11.08 -16.94
C GLN A 173 -13.92 -11.00 -16.00
N LYS A 174 -14.85 -10.05 -16.21
CA LYS A 174 -16.12 -9.97 -15.49
C LYS A 174 -16.98 -11.19 -15.72
N LEU A 175 -17.13 -11.62 -16.98
CA LEU A 175 -17.86 -12.84 -17.33
C LEU A 175 -17.26 -14.07 -16.64
N ASN A 176 -15.93 -14.21 -16.69
CA ASN A 176 -15.23 -15.33 -16.05
C ASN A 176 -15.32 -15.27 -14.51
N ALA A 177 -15.45 -14.08 -13.92
CA ALA A 177 -15.56 -13.89 -12.47
C ALA A 177 -17.02 -13.89 -11.97
N GLN A 178 -18.01 -13.93 -12.85
CA GLN A 178 -19.41 -13.70 -12.48
C GLN A 178 -19.95 -14.76 -11.51
N GLY A 179 -19.65 -16.05 -11.74
CA GLY A 179 -20.07 -17.13 -10.85
C GLY A 179 -19.40 -17.06 -9.48
N GLU A 180 -18.12 -16.70 -9.47
CA GLU A 180 -17.33 -16.44 -8.27
C GLU A 180 -17.93 -15.28 -7.45
N ILE A 181 -18.16 -14.12 -8.07
CA ILE A 181 -18.74 -12.94 -7.44
C ILE A 181 -20.15 -13.25 -6.91
N ALA A 182 -20.96 -14.00 -7.67
CA ALA A 182 -22.29 -14.41 -7.22
C ALA A 182 -22.22 -15.29 -5.96
N ALA A 183 -21.29 -16.26 -5.91
CA ALA A 183 -21.10 -17.11 -4.74
C ALA A 183 -20.59 -16.31 -3.53
N ALA A 184 -19.67 -15.36 -3.72
CA ALA A 184 -19.22 -14.46 -2.66
C ALA A 184 -20.38 -13.59 -2.13
N ASN A 185 -21.15 -12.99 -3.04
CA ASN A 185 -22.33 -12.20 -2.68
C ASN A 185 -23.36 -13.02 -1.91
N GLN A 186 -23.61 -14.27 -2.30
CA GLN A 186 -24.49 -15.17 -1.54
C GLN A 186 -23.99 -15.36 -0.11
N ARG A 187 -22.73 -15.82 0.06
CA ARG A 187 -22.14 -16.07 1.39
C ARG A 187 -22.12 -14.84 2.29
N MET A 188 -21.93 -13.65 1.72
CA MET A 188 -21.93 -12.41 2.50
C MET A 188 -23.35 -11.98 2.89
N ASN A 189 -24.35 -12.24 2.05
CA ASN A 189 -25.74 -11.80 2.24
C ASN A 189 -26.67 -12.85 2.86
N SER A 190 -26.17 -14.04 3.17
CA SER A 190 -26.86 -15.11 3.90
C SER A 190 -26.10 -15.48 5.18
N ASP A 191 -26.71 -16.30 6.05
CA ASP A 191 -26.03 -16.91 7.19
C ASP A 191 -25.28 -18.19 6.77
N GLU A 192 -24.53 -18.15 5.68
CA GLU A 192 -23.70 -19.26 5.22
C GLU A 192 -22.28 -19.23 5.83
N ILE A 193 -21.56 -20.34 5.67
CA ILE A 193 -20.15 -20.43 6.08
C ILE A 193 -19.36 -19.41 5.27
N ASN A 194 -18.64 -18.54 5.97
CA ASN A 194 -17.78 -17.51 5.39
C ASN A 194 -16.43 -17.49 6.13
N ASN A 195 -15.41 -16.91 5.51
CA ASN A 195 -14.04 -16.98 5.98
C ASN A 195 -13.38 -15.61 6.07
N ILE A 196 -12.53 -15.40 7.08
CA ILE A 196 -11.82 -14.13 7.29
C ILE A 196 -10.98 -13.74 6.07
N PRO A 197 -10.17 -14.64 5.47
CA PRO A 197 -9.39 -14.31 4.28
C PRO A 197 -10.24 -13.76 3.14
N GLU A 198 -11.42 -14.32 2.86
CA GLU A 198 -12.31 -13.86 1.79
C GLU A 198 -12.86 -12.43 2.01
N ASN A 199 -12.78 -11.92 3.24
CA ASN A 199 -13.25 -10.59 3.63
C ASN A 199 -12.08 -9.64 3.96
N ALA A 200 -10.87 -9.93 3.47
CA ALA A 200 -9.68 -9.14 3.79
C ALA A 200 -9.67 -7.72 3.22
N ASP A 201 -10.54 -7.34 2.28
CA ASP A 201 -10.66 -5.93 1.86
C ASP A 201 -11.16 -5.02 2.99
N LEU A 202 -11.95 -5.55 3.93
CA LEU A 202 -12.33 -4.77 5.11
C LEU A 202 -11.08 -4.28 5.85
N LEU A 203 -10.06 -5.14 5.99
CA LEU A 203 -8.78 -4.80 6.58
C LEU A 203 -8.11 -3.65 5.84
N THR A 204 -8.08 -3.68 4.49
CA THR A 204 -7.40 -2.64 3.70
C THR A 204 -8.09 -1.29 3.80
N GLN A 205 -9.41 -1.27 4.04
CA GLN A 205 -10.16 -0.04 4.26
C GLN A 205 -9.89 0.57 5.64
N VAL A 206 -9.84 -0.24 6.71
CA VAL A 206 -9.71 0.29 8.08
C VAL A 206 -8.27 0.34 8.60
N LEU A 207 -7.36 -0.43 7.99
CA LEU A 207 -5.93 -0.55 8.33
C LEU A 207 -5.09 -0.65 7.03
N PRO A 208 -4.96 0.45 6.26
CA PRO A 208 -4.42 0.42 4.90
C PRO A 208 -2.91 0.13 4.80
N ASN A 209 -2.19 0.08 5.92
CA ASN A 209 -0.77 -0.29 6.01
C ASN A 209 -0.56 -1.64 6.72
N THR A 210 -1.59 -2.49 6.75
CA THR A 210 -1.54 -3.80 7.39
C THR A 210 -1.82 -4.90 6.35
N SER A 211 -1.17 -6.05 6.51
CA SER A 211 -1.37 -7.26 5.71
C SER A 211 -2.06 -8.33 6.53
N MET A 212 -2.82 -9.21 5.87
CA MET A 212 -3.40 -10.40 6.48
C MET A 212 -2.56 -11.62 6.10
N LYS A 213 -2.25 -12.46 7.09
CA LYS A 213 -1.48 -13.69 6.92
C LYS A 213 -2.39 -14.87 7.22
N THR A 214 -2.33 -15.89 6.38
CA THR A 214 -3.08 -17.13 6.56
C THR A 214 -2.17 -18.33 6.36
N ILE A 215 -2.32 -19.35 7.19
CA ILE A 215 -1.79 -20.69 6.93
C ILE A 215 -2.96 -21.64 6.86
N GLU A 216 -3.04 -22.42 5.79
CA GLU A 216 -3.95 -23.54 5.65
C GLU A 216 -3.14 -24.83 5.66
N ALA A 217 -3.50 -25.73 6.56
CA ALA A 217 -2.92 -27.06 6.68
C ALA A 217 -4.01 -28.08 6.43
N VAL A 218 -3.86 -28.91 5.39
CA VAL A 218 -4.87 -29.91 5.02
C VAL A 218 -4.59 -31.25 5.72
N PRO A 219 -5.56 -32.18 5.84
CA PRO A 219 -5.29 -33.54 6.29
C PRO A 219 -4.45 -34.32 5.28
N ILE A 220 -3.67 -35.29 5.77
CA ILE A 220 -2.89 -36.18 4.89
C ILE A 220 -3.75 -37.32 4.33
N PHE A 221 -3.76 -37.45 3.01
CA PHE A 221 -4.41 -38.56 2.31
C PHE A 221 -3.39 -39.65 1.99
N MET A 222 -3.49 -40.81 2.66
CA MET A 222 -2.56 -41.93 2.44
C MET A 222 -2.61 -42.48 1.02
N SER A 223 -3.74 -42.28 0.31
CA SER A 223 -3.85 -42.61 -1.12
C SER A 223 -2.81 -41.89 -1.98
N ASP A 224 -2.34 -40.74 -1.54
CA ASP A 224 -1.44 -39.86 -2.27
C ASP A 224 0.02 -40.11 -1.92
N ILE A 225 0.30 -40.99 -0.96
CA ILE A 225 1.66 -41.30 -0.51
C ILE A 225 2.15 -42.60 -1.13
N GLN A 226 3.43 -42.62 -1.49
CA GLN A 226 4.16 -43.81 -1.87
C GLN A 226 5.43 -43.97 -1.02
N VAL A 227 5.76 -45.22 -0.71
CA VAL A 227 7.02 -45.63 -0.09
C VAL A 227 7.72 -46.55 -1.08
N ASP A 228 8.90 -46.15 -1.55
CA ASP A 228 9.68 -46.85 -2.59
C ASP A 228 8.83 -47.17 -3.85
N GLY A 229 7.96 -46.23 -4.23
CA GLY A 229 7.06 -46.35 -5.39
C GLY A 229 5.82 -47.23 -5.18
N LYS A 230 5.57 -47.72 -3.96
CA LYS A 230 4.40 -48.56 -3.62
C LYS A 230 3.49 -47.87 -2.59
N ASN A 231 2.25 -48.32 -2.46
CA ASN A 231 1.39 -47.85 -1.37
C ASN A 231 2.01 -48.26 -0.02
N PRO A 232 1.96 -47.39 1.02
CA PRO A 232 2.49 -47.70 2.33
C PRO A 232 1.78 -48.88 2.98
N THR A 233 2.53 -49.71 3.71
CA THR A 233 1.98 -50.70 4.65
C THR A 233 1.29 -50.01 5.83
N ALA A 234 0.55 -50.76 6.65
CA ALA A 234 -0.17 -50.20 7.80
C ALA A 234 0.78 -49.53 8.81
N GLU A 235 1.93 -50.16 9.08
CA GLU A 235 2.96 -49.66 9.99
C GLU A 235 3.63 -48.40 9.44
N GLU A 236 3.95 -48.39 8.14
CA GLU A 236 4.53 -47.21 7.47
C GLU A 236 3.55 -46.05 7.44
N ALA A 237 2.28 -46.31 7.09
CA ALA A 237 1.22 -45.32 7.08
C ALA A 237 1.04 -44.70 8.47
N LYS A 238 1.10 -45.52 9.53
CA LYS A 238 1.05 -45.04 10.92
C LYS A 238 2.22 -44.12 11.24
N ALA A 239 3.46 -44.53 10.95
CA ALA A 239 4.65 -43.72 11.21
C ALA A 239 4.64 -42.39 10.43
N ILE A 240 4.19 -42.40 9.18
CA ILE A 240 4.04 -41.21 8.33
C ILE A 240 2.99 -40.26 8.92
N LYS A 241 1.83 -40.79 9.35
CA LYS A 241 0.78 -39.98 10.00
C LYS A 241 1.27 -39.36 11.32
N GLU A 242 1.93 -40.13 12.17
CA GLU A 242 2.48 -39.62 13.44
C GLU A 242 3.46 -38.48 13.20
N LYS A 243 4.35 -38.61 12.20
CA LYS A 243 5.23 -37.50 11.82
C LYS A 243 4.47 -36.29 11.27
N TYR A 244 3.46 -36.54 10.46
CA TYR A 244 2.61 -35.48 9.91
C TYR A 244 1.99 -34.64 11.02
N ILE A 245 1.45 -35.29 12.05
CA ILE A 245 0.90 -34.62 13.23
C ILE A 245 1.99 -33.87 13.99
N GLU A 246 3.16 -34.48 14.24
CA GLU A 246 4.29 -33.84 14.94
C GLU A 246 4.75 -32.54 14.23
N GLN A 247 4.91 -32.60 12.91
CA GLN A 247 5.29 -31.43 12.12
C GLN A 247 4.17 -30.40 12.05
N SER A 248 2.91 -30.84 12.02
CA SER A 248 1.76 -29.93 12.10
C SER A 248 1.69 -29.19 13.43
N VAL A 249 1.95 -29.87 14.54
CA VAL A 249 2.09 -29.25 15.88
C VAL A 249 3.23 -28.24 15.90
N THR A 250 4.37 -28.58 15.29
CA THR A 250 5.53 -27.68 15.20
C THR A 250 5.21 -26.43 14.39
N LEU A 251 4.58 -26.57 13.22
CA LEU A 251 4.12 -25.47 12.39
C LEU A 251 3.14 -24.58 13.16
N PHE A 252 2.13 -25.18 13.78
CA PHE A 252 1.12 -24.46 14.55
C PHE A 252 1.76 -23.65 15.69
N LYS A 253 2.59 -24.29 16.52
CA LYS A 253 3.30 -23.64 17.63
C LYS A 253 4.18 -22.48 17.15
N LYS A 254 4.97 -22.69 16.10
CA LYS A 254 5.87 -21.67 15.54
C LYS A 254 5.08 -20.46 15.04
N SER A 255 4.01 -20.70 14.28
CA SER A 255 3.19 -19.63 13.70
C SER A 255 2.42 -18.84 14.75
N VAL A 256 1.83 -19.52 15.75
CA VAL A 256 1.14 -18.85 16.86
C VAL A 256 2.10 -18.01 17.68
N THR A 257 3.26 -18.57 18.05
CA THR A 257 4.28 -17.83 18.81
C THR A 257 4.69 -16.57 18.05
N ARG A 258 5.01 -16.72 16.77
CA ARG A 258 5.42 -15.61 15.90
C ARG A 258 4.36 -14.52 15.80
N ALA A 259 3.11 -14.88 15.49
CA ALA A 259 2.03 -13.92 15.36
C ALA A 259 1.84 -13.09 16.65
N LEU A 260 1.92 -13.76 17.81
CA LEU A 260 1.81 -13.10 19.11
C LEU A 260 3.01 -12.20 19.42
N THR A 261 4.24 -12.64 19.16
CA THR A 261 5.46 -11.97 19.63
C THR A 261 6.10 -11.00 18.64
N GLU A 262 5.99 -11.27 17.34
CA GLU A 262 6.61 -10.47 16.27
C GLU A 262 5.59 -9.57 15.57
N ASP A 263 4.45 -10.14 15.16
CA ASP A 263 3.44 -9.42 14.37
C ASP A 263 2.42 -8.67 15.24
N HIS A 264 2.53 -8.88 16.55
CA HIS A 264 1.69 -8.32 17.59
C HIS A 264 0.18 -8.51 17.34
N SER A 265 -0.22 -9.74 17.00
CA SER A 265 -1.59 -10.06 16.63
C SER A 265 -2.07 -11.37 17.27
N PRO A 266 -3.31 -11.44 17.79
CA PRO A 266 -3.94 -12.72 18.11
C PRO A 266 -4.13 -13.54 16.83
N VAL A 267 -4.43 -14.84 16.98
CA VAL A 267 -4.55 -15.75 15.83
C VAL A 267 -5.96 -16.32 15.77
N ALA A 268 -6.71 -15.97 14.72
CA ALA A 268 -7.97 -16.64 14.42
C ALA A 268 -7.66 -18.03 13.87
N VAL A 269 -8.18 -19.08 14.47
CA VAL A 269 -7.98 -20.47 14.04
C VAL A 269 -9.30 -21.12 13.67
N THR A 270 -9.30 -21.84 12.56
CA THR A 270 -10.45 -22.63 12.12
C THR A 270 -10.19 -24.10 12.35
N LYS A 271 -11.20 -24.79 12.88
CA LYS A 271 -11.23 -26.26 12.95
C LYS A 271 -12.66 -26.73 12.73
N ASN A 272 -12.85 -27.66 11.79
CA ASN A 272 -14.16 -28.25 11.49
C ASN A 272 -15.25 -27.20 11.21
N GLY A 273 -14.87 -26.10 10.53
CA GLY A 273 -15.78 -24.99 10.17
C GLY A 273 -16.10 -23.99 11.29
N HIS A 274 -15.47 -24.09 12.46
CA HIS A 274 -15.66 -23.16 13.57
C HIS A 274 -14.41 -22.30 13.80
N TYR A 275 -14.60 -20.99 14.01
CA TYR A 275 -13.54 -20.05 14.36
C TYR A 275 -13.39 -19.89 15.88
N MET A 276 -12.16 -19.94 16.36
CA MET A 276 -11.77 -19.50 17.70
C MET A 276 -10.62 -18.49 17.58
N THR A 277 -10.39 -17.66 18.57
CA THR A 277 -9.27 -16.70 18.54
C THR A 277 -8.27 -17.03 19.64
N ILE A 278 -7.06 -17.43 19.28
CA ILE A 278 -5.95 -17.62 20.20
C ILE A 278 -5.46 -16.25 20.66
N THR A 279 -5.55 -16.04 21.97
CA THR A 279 -5.12 -14.81 22.66
C THR A 279 -3.90 -15.04 23.53
N GLY A 280 -3.36 -16.25 23.59
CA GLY A 280 -2.08 -16.50 24.23
C GLY A 280 -1.57 -17.92 24.06
N ILE A 281 -0.28 -18.11 24.30
CA ILE A 281 0.40 -19.40 24.28
C ILE A 281 1.18 -19.58 25.59
N SER A 282 1.16 -20.79 26.16
CA SER A 282 1.89 -21.08 27.39
C SER A 282 3.41 -20.93 27.17
N GLU A 283 4.16 -20.67 28.24
CA GLU A 283 5.63 -20.48 28.15
C GLU A 283 6.36 -21.68 27.52
N ASP A 284 5.92 -22.90 27.81
CA ASP A 284 6.44 -24.14 27.20
C ASP A 284 5.93 -24.37 25.75
N GLY A 285 4.97 -23.55 25.32
CA GLY A 285 4.24 -23.65 24.07
C GLY A 285 3.48 -24.95 23.86
N SER A 286 3.03 -25.62 24.93
CA SER A 286 2.22 -26.84 24.85
C SER A 286 0.72 -26.56 24.81
N ARG A 287 0.28 -25.39 25.30
CA ARG A 287 -1.13 -25.00 25.41
C ARG A 287 -1.38 -23.62 24.83
N ILE A 288 -2.59 -23.43 24.32
CA ILE A 288 -3.12 -22.14 23.86
C ILE A 288 -4.26 -21.69 24.78
N ARG A 289 -4.33 -20.38 25.00
CA ARG A 289 -5.50 -19.68 25.53
C ARG A 289 -6.28 -19.13 24.35
N CYS A 290 -7.55 -19.49 24.20
CA CYS A 290 -8.38 -19.01 23.11
C CYS A 290 -9.77 -18.56 23.58
N GLU A 291 -10.36 -17.65 22.83
CA GLU A 291 -11.75 -17.22 22.96
C GLU A 291 -12.62 -18.02 21.97
N ASP A 292 -13.60 -18.77 22.49
CA ASP A 292 -14.51 -19.63 21.76
C ASP A 292 -15.94 -19.08 21.83
N THR A 293 -16.46 -18.61 20.69
CA THR A 293 -17.65 -17.76 20.60
C THR A 293 -18.98 -18.52 20.61
N LEU A 294 -18.92 -19.86 20.65
CA LEU A 294 -20.09 -20.74 20.81
C LEU A 294 -20.57 -20.88 22.25
N GLN A 295 -19.76 -20.46 23.24
CA GLN A 295 -20.08 -20.65 24.66
C GLN A 295 -20.99 -19.53 25.16
N ALA A 296 -22.00 -19.89 25.96
CA ALA A 296 -23.09 -18.99 26.35
C ALA A 296 -22.68 -17.91 27.38
N THR A 297 -21.70 -18.19 28.24
CA THR A 297 -21.27 -17.26 29.31
C THR A 297 -19.88 -16.68 29.05
N ALA A 298 -19.58 -15.53 29.66
CA ALA A 298 -18.30 -14.84 29.46
C ALA A 298 -17.10 -15.66 29.92
N GLU A 299 -17.25 -16.36 31.04
CA GLU A 299 -16.23 -17.18 31.69
C GLU A 299 -15.94 -18.47 30.92
N GLU A 300 -16.96 -19.06 30.28
CA GLU A 300 -16.81 -20.29 29.49
C GLU A 300 -16.16 -20.06 28.12
N ARG A 301 -16.15 -18.82 27.62
CA ARG A 301 -15.54 -18.46 26.32
C ARG A 301 -14.03 -18.62 26.33
N THR A 302 -13.35 -18.36 27.45
CA THR A 302 -11.90 -18.55 27.54
C THR A 302 -11.56 -20.02 27.77
N ARG A 303 -10.90 -20.65 26.80
CA ARG A 303 -10.52 -22.07 26.83
C ARG A 303 -9.00 -22.24 26.82
N TYR A 304 -8.55 -23.32 27.46
CA TYR A 304 -7.14 -23.69 27.55
C TYR A 304 -6.90 -25.06 26.93
N ILE A 305 -6.47 -25.08 25.67
CA ILE A 305 -6.42 -26.29 24.84
C ILE A 305 -4.95 -26.69 24.65
N LYS A 306 -4.64 -28.00 24.73
CA LYS A 306 -3.31 -28.48 24.32
C LYS A 306 -3.21 -28.41 22.80
N ILE A 307 -2.07 -27.92 22.29
CA ILE A 307 -1.87 -27.77 20.84
C ILE A 307 -1.96 -29.13 20.14
N GLU A 308 -1.38 -30.17 20.73
CA GLU A 308 -1.43 -31.53 20.19
C GLU A 308 -2.88 -32.03 20.02
N ASP A 309 -3.72 -31.83 21.04
CA ASP A 309 -5.14 -32.22 20.98
C ASP A 309 -5.89 -31.41 19.92
N PHE A 310 -5.58 -30.11 19.79
CA PHE A 310 -6.18 -29.26 18.75
C PHE A 310 -5.82 -29.77 17.36
N VAL A 311 -4.54 -30.05 17.11
CA VAL A 311 -4.03 -30.48 15.79
C VAL A 311 -4.53 -31.88 15.45
N LYS A 312 -4.50 -32.85 16.37
CA LYS A 312 -5.07 -34.18 16.15
C LYS A 312 -6.56 -34.09 15.80
N ASP A 313 -7.31 -33.28 16.53
CA ASP A 313 -8.74 -33.09 16.28
C ASP A 313 -9.08 -32.44 14.92
N ALA A 314 -8.12 -31.73 14.33
CA ALA A 314 -8.23 -31.13 13.00
C ALA A 314 -7.81 -32.09 11.87
N MET A 315 -6.85 -32.98 12.16
CA MET A 315 -6.15 -33.80 11.17
C MET A 315 -6.59 -35.27 11.14
N GLU A 316 -7.21 -35.77 12.21
CA GLU A 316 -7.64 -37.17 12.33
C GLU A 316 -9.16 -37.29 12.23
N GLU A 317 -9.59 -38.39 11.61
CA GLU A 317 -11.00 -38.80 11.62
C GLU A 317 -11.40 -39.23 13.04
N LYS A 318 -12.59 -38.82 13.46
CA LYS A 318 -13.13 -39.21 14.78
C LYS A 318 -14.61 -39.55 14.72
N GLU A 319 -15.00 -40.52 15.54
CA GLU A 319 -16.41 -40.78 15.83
C GLU A 319 -16.85 -39.92 17.02
N VAL A 320 -17.92 -39.16 16.84
CA VAL A 320 -18.62 -38.49 17.95
C VAL A 320 -20.02 -39.07 18.09
N ILE A 321 -20.45 -39.22 19.35
CA ILE A 321 -21.83 -39.59 19.65
C ILE A 321 -22.66 -38.31 19.59
N ASP A 322 -23.52 -38.22 18.59
CA ASP A 322 -24.52 -37.18 18.48
C ASP A 322 -25.65 -37.45 19.48
N LYS A 323 -25.74 -36.64 20.53
CA LYS A 323 -26.74 -36.79 21.58
C LYS A 323 -28.05 -36.06 21.29
N SER A 324 -28.17 -35.27 20.21
CA SER A 324 -29.46 -34.63 19.91
C SER A 324 -30.39 -35.54 19.12
N THR A 325 -29.89 -36.65 18.58
CA THR A 325 -30.70 -37.69 17.98
C THR A 325 -31.19 -38.64 19.07
N ASP A 326 -32.42 -39.14 18.93
CA ASP A 326 -32.98 -40.17 19.80
C ASP A 326 -33.36 -41.39 18.94
N PRO A 327 -32.62 -42.52 19.03
CA PRO A 327 -31.47 -42.75 19.90
C PRO A 327 -30.21 -41.99 19.44
N PRO A 328 -29.22 -41.76 20.35
CA PRO A 328 -27.96 -41.14 19.99
C PRO A 328 -27.26 -41.88 18.85
N THR A 329 -26.88 -41.15 17.80
CA THR A 329 -26.25 -41.71 16.60
C THR A 329 -24.75 -41.48 16.62
N LYS A 330 -23.98 -42.46 16.12
CA LYS A 330 -22.56 -42.24 15.83
C LYS A 330 -22.44 -41.39 14.56
N LYS A 331 -21.70 -40.29 14.65
CA LYS A 331 -21.40 -39.41 13.54
C LYS A 331 -19.89 -39.38 13.34
N THR A 332 -19.43 -39.83 12.18
CA THR A 332 -18.05 -39.66 11.75
C THR A 332 -17.82 -38.20 11.37
N ILE A 333 -16.82 -37.56 11.99
CA ILE A 333 -16.30 -36.26 11.57
C ILE A 333 -15.02 -36.54 10.79
N PHE A 334 -15.06 -36.24 9.50
CA PHE A 334 -13.89 -36.27 8.65
C PHE A 334 -12.98 -35.09 8.96
N PRO A 335 -11.65 -35.29 8.92
CA PRO A 335 -10.71 -34.20 9.18
C PRO A 335 -10.82 -33.15 8.08
N THR A 336 -10.82 -31.88 8.45
CA THR A 336 -10.80 -30.74 7.51
C THR A 336 -9.45 -30.01 7.50
N GLY A 337 -8.54 -30.39 8.39
CA GLY A 337 -7.34 -29.62 8.66
C GLY A 337 -7.64 -28.37 9.50
N PHE A 338 -6.70 -27.45 9.54
CA PHE A 338 -6.85 -26.17 10.25
C PHE A 338 -6.38 -24.99 9.41
N GLY A 339 -7.04 -23.86 9.60
CA GLY A 339 -6.59 -22.55 9.14
C GLY A 339 -6.11 -21.69 10.31
N MET A 340 -5.11 -20.84 10.09
CA MET A 340 -4.65 -19.82 11.05
C MET A 340 -4.56 -18.47 10.33
N THR A 341 -5.22 -17.44 10.84
CA THR A 341 -5.23 -16.09 10.26
C THR A 341 -4.83 -15.06 11.31
N TRP A 342 -3.92 -14.14 10.95
CA TRP A 342 -3.48 -13.04 11.82
C TRP A 342 -3.11 -11.80 10.99
N LEU A 343 -2.86 -10.69 11.68
CA LEU A 343 -2.50 -9.42 11.06
C LEU A 343 -1.00 -9.14 11.22
N SER A 344 -0.38 -8.57 10.19
CA SER A 344 1.03 -8.18 10.19
C SER A 344 1.18 -6.77 9.63
N ASP A 345 1.81 -5.87 10.38
CA ASP A 345 2.06 -4.51 9.90
C ASP A 345 3.09 -4.47 8.79
N ILE A 346 2.82 -3.65 7.78
CA ILE A 346 3.78 -3.33 6.74
C ILE A 346 4.61 -2.16 7.24
N LYS A 347 5.93 -2.32 7.28
CA LYS A 347 6.82 -1.22 7.69
C LYS A 347 6.95 -0.24 6.53
N VAL A 348 6.12 0.80 6.56
CA VAL A 348 6.10 1.87 5.57
C VAL A 348 6.92 3.07 6.08
N PRO A 349 7.87 3.59 5.28
CA PRO A 349 8.68 4.74 5.68
C PRO A 349 7.87 6.05 5.67
N GLU A 350 8.48 7.11 6.21
CA GLU A 350 7.98 8.47 6.00
C GLU A 350 8.07 8.87 4.53
N TYR A 351 7.13 9.70 4.09
CA TYR A 351 6.99 10.14 2.70
C TYR A 351 8.31 10.68 2.15
N ASP A 352 9.01 11.54 2.89
CA ASP A 352 10.29 12.13 2.45
C ASP A 352 11.44 11.12 2.39
N LYS A 353 11.30 9.95 3.02
CA LYS A 353 12.30 8.87 3.07
C LYS A 353 12.04 7.76 2.05
N ARG A 354 10.92 7.77 1.33
CA ARG A 354 10.51 6.69 0.40
C ARG A 354 11.52 6.36 -0.69
N ASN A 355 12.34 7.32 -1.11
CA ASN A 355 13.38 7.13 -2.14
C ASN A 355 14.67 6.49 -1.59
N ILE A 356 14.77 6.32 -0.26
CA ILE A 356 15.99 5.87 0.44
C ILE A 356 15.70 4.64 1.30
N GLN A 357 14.47 4.54 1.82
CA GLN A 357 13.98 3.44 2.62
C GLN A 357 12.91 2.70 1.82
N HIS A 358 13.09 1.40 1.63
CA HIS A 358 12.07 0.56 1.02
C HIS A 358 11.01 0.20 2.05
N ILE A 359 9.79 -0.05 1.57
CA ILE A 359 8.83 -0.82 2.35
C ILE A 359 9.48 -2.14 2.74
N SER A 360 9.19 -2.62 3.94
CA SER A 360 9.67 -3.94 4.35
C SER A 360 8.55 -4.76 4.93
N GLY A 361 8.35 -5.93 4.33
CA GLY A 361 7.59 -7.02 4.91
C GLY A 361 8.49 -7.99 5.68
N ARG A 362 7.98 -9.20 5.83
CA ARG A 362 8.69 -10.37 6.36
C ARG A 362 9.99 -10.59 5.59
N GLN A 363 11.07 -10.98 6.27
CA GLN A 363 12.41 -11.07 5.65
C GLN A 363 12.45 -11.98 4.40
N ASP A 364 11.67 -13.05 4.41
CA ASP A 364 11.46 -14.04 3.36
C ASP A 364 10.37 -13.66 2.35
N GLU A 365 9.68 -12.54 2.56
CA GLU A 365 8.74 -11.96 1.59
C GLU A 365 9.28 -10.67 0.94
N LYS A 366 10.40 -10.12 1.46
CA LYS A 366 10.98 -8.83 1.04
C LYS A 366 11.29 -8.74 -0.45
N ASP A 367 11.73 -9.84 -1.05
CA ASP A 367 12.11 -9.85 -2.47
C ASP A 367 10.90 -9.97 -3.41
N TYR A 368 9.71 -10.21 -2.86
CA TYR A 368 8.48 -10.41 -3.62
C TYR A 368 7.54 -9.21 -3.56
N ILE A 369 7.79 -8.23 -2.70
CA ILE A 369 6.87 -7.11 -2.46
C ILE A 369 7.63 -5.80 -2.70
N ASP A 370 7.11 -5.02 -3.64
CA ASP A 370 7.68 -3.72 -3.99
C ASP A 370 6.59 -2.64 -3.98
N ALA A 371 6.98 -1.39 -3.74
CA ALA A 371 6.08 -0.24 -3.82
C ALA A 371 6.66 0.80 -4.76
N ASP A 372 5.83 1.38 -5.62
CA ASP A 372 6.22 2.55 -6.40
C ASP A 372 6.22 3.84 -5.56
N GLU A 373 6.61 4.96 -6.19
CA GLU A 373 6.66 6.28 -5.54
C GLU A 373 5.30 6.76 -5.02
N ASP A 374 4.20 6.23 -5.57
CA ASP A 374 2.81 6.54 -5.19
C ASP A 374 2.26 5.55 -4.15
N GLY A 375 3.07 4.56 -3.74
CA GLY A 375 2.72 3.54 -2.76
C GLY A 375 1.92 2.37 -3.34
N ASN A 376 1.76 2.26 -4.66
CA ASN A 376 1.08 1.11 -5.24
C ASN A 376 1.96 -0.14 -5.08
N LEU A 377 1.40 -1.19 -4.47
CA LEU A 377 2.12 -2.43 -4.23
C LEU A 377 2.16 -3.31 -5.47
N GLU A 378 3.30 -3.93 -5.71
CA GLU A 378 3.51 -4.97 -6.72
C GLU A 378 4.00 -6.25 -6.05
N ILE A 379 3.41 -7.39 -6.41
CA ILE A 379 3.88 -8.71 -5.99
C ILE A 379 4.65 -9.34 -7.15
N LYS A 380 5.97 -9.45 -7.02
CA LYS A 380 6.89 -9.97 -8.04
C LYS A 380 7.28 -11.40 -7.70
N ILE A 381 6.72 -12.38 -8.42
CA ILE A 381 7.21 -13.76 -8.32
C ILE A 381 8.42 -13.91 -9.24
N LEU A 382 9.58 -14.10 -8.64
CA LEU A 382 10.81 -14.38 -9.39
C LEU A 382 10.64 -15.70 -10.17
N THR A 383 11.01 -15.70 -11.45
CA THR A 383 10.86 -16.85 -12.36
C THR A 383 11.52 -18.14 -11.89
N GLU A 384 12.47 -18.02 -10.96
CA GLU A 384 13.23 -19.13 -10.36
C GLU A 384 12.42 -19.85 -9.28
N ASN A 385 11.45 -19.19 -8.66
CA ASN A 385 10.61 -19.73 -7.59
C ASN A 385 9.31 -20.33 -8.14
N LYS A 386 9.44 -21.47 -8.84
CA LYS A 386 8.31 -22.16 -9.50
C LYS A 386 7.19 -22.59 -8.55
N ASP A 387 7.51 -22.78 -7.28
CA ASP A 387 6.55 -23.20 -6.26
C ASP A 387 5.75 -22.02 -5.70
N TYR A 388 6.17 -20.78 -5.96
CA TYR A 388 5.50 -19.59 -5.47
C TYR A 388 4.53 -19.12 -6.55
N SER A 389 3.39 -18.60 -6.13
CA SER A 389 2.47 -17.98 -7.05
C SER A 389 1.94 -16.68 -6.48
N ALA A 390 1.81 -15.69 -7.36
CA ALA A 390 0.92 -14.59 -7.12
C ALA A 390 -0.44 -15.08 -7.58
N TYR A 391 -1.43 -15.15 -6.70
CA TYR A 391 -2.80 -15.17 -7.20
C TYR A 391 -3.13 -13.74 -7.61
N GLY A 392 -3.08 -13.50 -8.92
CA GLY A 392 -3.46 -12.23 -9.55
C GLY A 392 -4.96 -11.94 -9.48
N LYS A 393 -5.77 -12.87 -8.94
CA LYS A 393 -7.14 -12.64 -8.54
C LYS A 393 -7.26 -13.06 -7.08
N PRO A 394 -7.48 -12.11 -6.17
CA PRO A 394 -8.01 -12.40 -4.83
C PRO A 394 -9.20 -13.37 -4.92
N THR A 395 -9.52 -14.10 -3.85
CA THR A 395 -10.75 -14.90 -3.80
C THR A 395 -11.92 -14.06 -4.35
N ALA A 396 -12.73 -14.64 -5.23
CA ALA A 396 -13.95 -14.14 -5.89
C ALA A 396 -14.61 -12.80 -5.45
N GLY A 397 -14.59 -12.45 -4.17
CA GLY A 397 -15.17 -11.22 -3.62
C GLY A 397 -14.19 -10.06 -3.33
N GLN A 398 -12.89 -10.29 -3.34
CA GLN A 398 -11.86 -9.31 -2.96
C GLN A 398 -11.39 -8.46 -4.16
N ILE A 399 -11.23 -7.15 -3.97
CA ILE A 399 -10.93 -6.16 -5.01
C ILE A 399 -9.84 -5.16 -4.62
N GLU A 400 -9.52 -5.04 -3.33
CA GLU A 400 -8.63 -3.98 -2.81
C GLU A 400 -7.19 -4.43 -2.54
N GLY A 401 -6.84 -5.68 -2.86
CA GLY A 401 -5.53 -6.21 -2.56
C GLY A 401 -4.98 -7.25 -3.53
N LYS A 402 -3.81 -7.75 -3.18
CA LYS A 402 -3.01 -8.73 -3.91
C LYS A 402 -2.53 -9.80 -2.97
N GLY A 403 -2.33 -11.00 -3.49
CA GLY A 403 -1.91 -12.12 -2.66
C GLY A 403 -0.61 -12.80 -3.11
N LEU A 404 0.17 -13.26 -2.13
CA LEU A 404 1.33 -14.13 -2.30
C LEU A 404 1.03 -15.50 -1.70
N ASN A 405 1.20 -16.57 -2.49
CA ASN A 405 1.10 -17.97 -2.08
C ASN A 405 2.48 -18.57 -1.94
N ILE A 406 2.71 -19.22 -0.80
CA ILE A 406 3.89 -20.03 -0.56
C ILE A 406 3.40 -21.42 -0.13
N PRO A 407 3.67 -22.49 -0.87
CA PRO A 407 3.26 -23.82 -0.46
C PRO A 407 3.97 -24.22 0.83
N VAL A 408 3.21 -24.74 1.78
CA VAL A 408 3.78 -25.35 2.97
C VAL A 408 4.12 -26.78 2.61
N VAL A 409 5.42 -27.03 2.43
CA VAL A 409 5.95 -28.35 2.11
C VAL A 409 6.61 -28.98 3.31
N MET A 410 6.54 -30.30 3.38
CA MET A 410 7.10 -31.06 4.48
C MET A 410 7.87 -32.28 3.98
N ASP A 411 8.91 -32.63 4.72
CA ASP A 411 9.67 -33.85 4.49
C ASP A 411 9.07 -34.98 5.32
N LEU A 412 8.56 -36.01 4.62
CA LEU A 412 7.96 -37.21 5.19
C LEU A 412 8.95 -38.38 5.31
N ASN A 413 10.25 -38.17 5.09
CA ASN A 413 11.26 -39.22 5.21
C ASN A 413 11.51 -39.62 6.68
N VAL A 414 10.62 -40.47 7.19
CA VAL A 414 10.63 -40.98 8.57
C VAL A 414 11.05 -42.43 8.66
N LEU A 415 11.16 -43.09 7.51
CA LEU A 415 11.45 -44.50 7.37
C LEU A 415 12.94 -44.65 6.99
N PRO A 416 13.79 -45.19 7.87
CA PRO A 416 15.22 -45.33 7.58
C PRO A 416 15.45 -46.15 6.31
N GLY A 417 16.19 -45.58 5.34
CA GLY A 417 16.56 -46.23 4.10
C GLY A 417 15.44 -46.38 3.05
N LYS A 418 14.26 -45.79 3.29
CA LYS A 418 13.14 -45.78 2.34
C LYS A 418 12.86 -44.37 1.85
N THR A 419 12.36 -44.26 0.62
CA THR A 419 11.98 -42.98 0.02
C THR A 419 10.48 -42.80 0.12
N VAL A 420 10.04 -41.72 0.76
CA VAL A 420 8.63 -41.33 0.80
C VAL A 420 8.37 -40.25 -0.25
N THR A 421 7.41 -40.47 -1.14
CA THR A 421 7.05 -39.53 -2.21
C THR A 421 5.55 -39.29 -2.27
N SER A 422 5.14 -38.12 -2.77
CA SER A 422 3.74 -37.85 -3.11
C SER A 422 3.44 -38.28 -4.55
N LYS A 423 2.28 -38.88 -4.82
CA LYS A 423 1.81 -39.19 -6.18
C LYS A 423 1.50 -37.91 -6.98
N SER A 424 1.11 -36.85 -6.27
CA SER A 424 0.71 -35.58 -6.88
C SER A 424 1.90 -34.65 -7.17
N GLN A 425 3.09 -34.94 -6.63
CA GLN A 425 4.29 -34.10 -6.80
C GLN A 425 5.51 -34.95 -7.16
N LYS A 426 6.28 -34.52 -8.18
CA LYS A 426 7.46 -35.27 -8.66
C LYS A 426 8.65 -35.26 -7.71
N ASN A 427 8.60 -34.48 -6.62
CA ASN A 427 9.67 -34.35 -5.63
C ASN A 427 9.27 -35.09 -4.34
N SER A 428 10.24 -35.47 -3.51
CA SER A 428 10.04 -36.18 -2.24
C SER A 428 9.35 -35.35 -1.13
N SER A 429 8.99 -34.10 -1.41
CA SER A 429 8.25 -33.24 -0.48
C SER A 429 6.74 -33.42 -0.63
N TYR A 430 6.01 -33.46 0.49
CA TYR A 430 4.56 -33.44 0.50
C TYR A 430 4.06 -32.01 0.71
N ARG A 431 3.08 -31.57 -0.08
CA ARG A 431 2.40 -30.29 0.13
C ARG A 431 1.36 -30.43 1.24
N MET A 432 1.74 -30.01 2.44
CA MET A 432 0.90 -29.94 3.63
C MET A 432 -0.20 -28.86 3.51
N GLY A 433 0.03 -27.82 2.70
CA GLY A 433 -0.96 -26.77 2.45
C GLY A 433 -0.37 -25.50 1.87
N SER A 434 -0.80 -24.34 2.36
CA SER A 434 -0.37 -23.03 1.88
C SER A 434 -0.16 -22.01 3.01
N TYR A 435 0.75 -21.09 2.75
CA TYR A 435 0.96 -19.85 3.49
C TYR A 435 0.62 -18.69 2.55
N ASP A 436 -0.39 -17.93 2.91
CA ASP A 436 -1.03 -16.93 2.07
C ASP A 436 -0.88 -15.57 2.72
N SER A 437 -0.39 -14.59 1.96
CA SER A 437 -0.28 -13.21 2.42
C SER A 437 -1.10 -12.29 1.56
N TYR A 438 -2.08 -11.62 2.16
CA TYR A 438 -2.91 -10.60 1.53
C TYR A 438 -2.37 -9.21 1.83
N TYR A 439 -2.06 -8.47 0.79
CA TYR A 439 -1.51 -7.12 0.82
C TYR A 439 -2.51 -6.12 0.22
N PRO A 440 -2.59 -4.88 0.71
CA PRO A 440 -3.38 -3.85 0.06
C PRO A 440 -2.82 -3.53 -1.33
N ASN A 441 -3.65 -3.06 -2.25
CA ASN A 441 -3.20 -2.60 -3.56
C ASN A 441 -2.30 -1.36 -3.46
N LYS A 442 -2.47 -0.58 -2.38
CA LYS A 442 -1.73 0.63 -2.10
C LYS A 442 -1.44 0.75 -0.62
N VAL A 443 -0.18 1.02 -0.29
CA VAL A 443 0.25 1.50 1.02
C VAL A 443 0.37 3.01 1.02
N TYR A 444 0.34 3.60 2.20
CA TYR A 444 0.40 5.04 2.38
C TYR A 444 1.60 5.40 3.23
N TYR A 445 2.49 6.21 2.66
CA TYR A 445 3.67 6.67 3.37
C TYR A 445 3.30 7.53 4.58
N LEU A 446 4.05 7.38 5.68
CA LEU A 446 3.81 8.19 6.88
C LEU A 446 4.09 9.67 6.58
N LYS A 447 3.25 10.56 7.10
CA LYS A 447 3.32 12.00 6.83
C LYS A 447 3.17 12.37 5.35
N ASP A 448 2.43 11.57 4.58
CA ASP A 448 2.10 11.90 3.20
C ASP A 448 1.25 13.18 3.14
N PRO A 449 1.76 14.28 2.55
CA PRO A 449 1.06 15.56 2.51
C PRO A 449 -0.25 15.50 1.68
N THR A 450 -0.40 14.51 0.81
CA THR A 450 -1.63 14.32 0.02
C THR A 450 -2.81 13.85 0.89
N LEU A 451 -2.53 13.13 1.99
CA LEU A 451 -3.54 12.69 2.94
C LEU A 451 -4.10 13.84 3.78
N SER A 452 -3.25 14.80 4.19
CA SER A 452 -3.69 16.00 4.92
C SER A 452 -4.64 16.88 4.09
N ARG A 453 -4.47 16.91 2.76
CA ARG A 453 -5.41 17.60 1.84
C ARG A 453 -6.71 16.81 1.69
N ASN A 454 -6.65 15.48 1.68
CA ASN A 454 -7.85 14.64 1.67
C ASN A 454 -8.63 14.77 3.00
N ARG A 455 -7.96 14.97 4.14
CA ARG A 455 -8.59 15.27 5.43
C ARG A 455 -9.46 16.52 5.35
N GLN A 456 -8.99 17.61 4.74
CA GLN A 456 -9.78 18.82 4.55
C GLN A 456 -11.00 18.62 3.64
N ASN A 457 -10.99 17.63 2.74
CA ASN A 457 -12.11 17.34 1.85
C ASN A 457 -13.08 16.29 2.40
N GLY A 458 -12.59 15.32 3.19
CA GLY A 458 -13.37 14.25 3.84
C GLY A 458 -14.00 14.65 5.18
N GLN A 459 -13.41 15.63 5.89
CA GLN A 459 -13.94 16.16 7.16
C GLN A 459 -15.29 16.91 7.04
N TYR A 460 -15.83 17.05 5.82
CA TYR A 460 -17.15 17.64 5.58
C TYR A 460 -18.21 16.61 5.16
N GLN A 461 -17.96 15.31 5.34
CA GLN A 461 -19.04 14.32 5.29
C GLN A 461 -19.83 14.40 6.60
N ILE A 462 -20.67 15.44 6.68
CA ILE A 462 -21.73 15.60 7.67
C ILE A 462 -22.54 14.30 7.66
N ASN A 463 -22.91 13.78 8.84
CA ASN A 463 -23.84 12.66 8.91
C ASN A 463 -25.02 12.96 7.96
N PRO A 464 -25.30 12.10 6.98
CA PRO A 464 -26.23 12.42 5.92
C PRO A 464 -27.65 12.74 6.42
N ASP A 465 -28.01 12.21 7.59
CA ASP A 465 -29.30 12.42 8.25
C ASP A 465 -29.31 13.67 9.15
N LEU A 466 -28.14 14.22 9.49
CA LEU A 466 -28.01 15.46 10.27
C LEU A 466 -28.55 16.64 9.46
N ALA A 467 -28.24 16.75 8.16
CA ALA A 467 -28.74 17.85 7.34
C ALA A 467 -30.28 17.84 7.14
N PRO A 468 -30.93 16.70 6.84
CA PRO A 468 -32.38 16.55 6.89
C PRO A 468 -32.97 16.83 8.28
N SER A 469 -32.33 16.36 9.35
CA SER A 469 -32.80 16.56 10.73
C SER A 469 -32.76 18.03 11.14
N ILE A 470 -31.65 18.75 10.87
CA ILE A 470 -31.55 20.20 11.08
C ILE A 470 -32.64 20.95 10.27
N ARG A 471 -32.90 20.52 9.03
CA ARG A 471 -33.95 21.14 8.18
C ARG A 471 -35.36 20.89 8.70
N ARG A 472 -35.69 19.67 9.13
CA ARG A 472 -36.98 19.35 9.75
C ARG A 472 -37.15 20.15 11.05
N PHE A 473 -36.09 20.20 11.85
CA PHE A 473 -36.04 20.94 13.11
C PHE A 473 -36.29 22.45 12.92
N LYS A 474 -35.53 23.12 12.03
CA LYS A 474 -35.72 24.54 11.70
C LYS A 474 -37.12 24.84 11.15
N ARG A 475 -37.61 24.03 10.21
CA ARG A 475 -38.95 24.23 9.61
C ARG A 475 -40.05 24.13 10.66
N LYS A 476 -40.00 23.12 11.52
CA LYS A 476 -40.95 23.00 12.63
C LYS A 476 -40.86 24.20 13.58
N ALA A 477 -39.66 24.68 13.90
CA ALA A 477 -39.50 25.85 14.77
C ALA A 477 -40.10 27.12 14.15
N VAL A 478 -39.87 27.37 12.86
CA VAL A 478 -40.49 28.48 12.12
C VAL A 478 -42.01 28.33 12.06
N GLN A 479 -42.51 27.11 11.84
CA GLN A 479 -43.95 26.83 11.85
C GLN A 479 -44.57 27.09 13.22
N ALA A 480 -43.93 26.64 14.29
CA ALA A 480 -44.36 26.90 15.67
C ALA A 480 -44.40 28.42 15.96
N ARG A 481 -43.39 29.17 15.50
CA ARG A 481 -43.33 30.64 15.61
C ARG A 481 -44.50 31.29 14.87
N LYS A 482 -44.76 30.89 13.62
CA LYS A 482 -45.84 31.44 12.78
C LYS A 482 -47.22 31.15 13.36
N ASN A 483 -47.39 29.97 13.96
CA ASN A 483 -48.64 29.55 14.57
C ASN A 483 -48.84 30.11 15.99
N GLY A 484 -47.86 30.83 16.54
CA GLY A 484 -47.93 31.39 17.89
C GLY A 484 -48.03 30.32 18.98
N TYR A 485 -47.32 29.19 18.82
CA TYR A 485 -47.38 28.10 19.81
C TYR A 485 -46.89 28.58 21.18
N PRO A 486 -47.67 28.35 22.26
CA PRO A 486 -47.21 28.59 23.62
C PRO A 486 -46.05 27.64 23.97
N TYR A 487 -45.25 28.04 24.95
CA TYR A 487 -44.00 27.38 25.34
C TYR A 487 -44.11 25.84 25.42
N GLU A 488 -45.05 25.32 26.20
CA GLU A 488 -45.20 23.87 26.44
C GLU A 488 -45.51 23.09 25.15
N GLN A 489 -46.33 23.68 24.28
CA GLN A 489 -46.68 23.09 22.98
C GLN A 489 -45.49 23.14 22.02
N ALA A 490 -44.68 24.21 22.06
CA ALA A 490 -43.46 24.32 21.26
C ALA A 490 -42.41 23.28 21.68
N VAL A 491 -42.21 23.06 22.99
CA VAL A 491 -41.32 22.01 23.49
C VAL A 491 -41.76 20.65 22.97
N GLN A 492 -43.01 20.25 23.18
CA GLN A 492 -43.52 18.95 22.70
C GLN A 492 -43.39 18.79 21.17
N PHE A 493 -43.65 19.86 20.41
CA PHE A 493 -43.61 19.82 18.96
C PHE A 493 -42.19 19.65 18.38
N LEU A 494 -41.18 20.15 19.11
CA LEU A 494 -39.78 20.20 18.68
C LEU A 494 -38.88 19.14 19.33
N GLN A 495 -39.30 18.53 20.45
CA GLN A 495 -38.47 17.67 21.30
C GLN A 495 -37.78 16.53 20.54
N GLU A 496 -38.50 15.82 19.68
CA GLU A 496 -37.96 14.66 18.96
C GLU A 496 -36.82 15.05 18.01
N ASP A 497 -37.02 16.13 17.25
CA ASP A 497 -36.02 16.64 16.30
C ASP A 497 -34.83 17.29 17.04
N TYR A 498 -35.11 17.98 18.15
CA TYR A 498 -34.08 18.54 19.02
C TYR A 498 -33.15 17.45 19.56
N VAL A 499 -33.71 16.39 20.17
CA VAL A 499 -32.92 15.27 20.72
C VAL A 499 -32.05 14.65 19.63
N ARG A 500 -32.61 14.46 18.44
CA ARG A 500 -31.87 13.91 17.29
C ARG A 500 -30.70 14.81 16.88
N VAL A 501 -30.92 16.12 16.73
CA VAL A 501 -29.87 17.09 16.39
C VAL A 501 -28.81 17.20 17.49
N ARG A 502 -29.23 17.24 18.76
CA ARG A 502 -28.34 17.28 19.93
C ARG A 502 -27.45 16.04 19.97
N ASP A 503 -28.02 14.85 19.79
CA ASP A 503 -27.25 13.61 19.86
C ASP A 503 -26.23 13.53 18.70
N TYR A 504 -26.56 14.06 17.51
CA TYR A 504 -25.57 14.22 16.44
C TYR A 504 -24.43 15.18 16.82
N ILE A 505 -24.74 16.33 17.45
CA ILE A 505 -23.73 17.29 17.92
C ILE A 505 -22.78 16.63 18.92
N LEU A 506 -23.33 15.85 19.87
CA LEU A 506 -22.56 15.20 20.93
C LEU A 506 -21.71 14.04 20.41
N ASN A 507 -22.20 13.30 19.42
CA ASN A 507 -21.52 12.13 18.87
C ASN A 507 -20.51 12.48 17.75
N ASP A 508 -20.63 13.65 17.12
CA ASP A 508 -19.65 14.13 16.14
C ASP A 508 -18.52 14.89 16.85
N GLN A 509 -17.32 14.27 16.88
CA GLN A 509 -16.14 14.85 17.52
C GLN A 509 -15.71 16.21 16.92
N ASN A 510 -16.00 16.49 15.65
CA ASN A 510 -15.63 17.76 15.02
C ASN A 510 -16.61 18.87 15.37
N ILE A 511 -17.88 18.53 15.59
CA ILE A 511 -18.90 19.49 16.02
C ILE A 511 -18.74 19.75 17.53
N SER A 512 -18.72 18.69 18.35
CA SER A 512 -18.58 18.79 19.81
C SER A 512 -17.29 19.51 20.26
N SER A 513 -16.14 19.24 19.61
CA SER A 513 -14.87 19.90 19.95
C SER A 513 -14.87 21.42 19.71
N ARG A 514 -15.77 21.95 18.88
CA ARG A 514 -15.91 23.40 18.68
C ARG A 514 -16.61 24.10 19.83
N PHE A 515 -17.41 23.35 20.60
CA PHE A 515 -18.07 23.90 21.79
C PHE A 515 -17.14 23.86 23.01
N ASN A 516 -16.12 22.99 23.02
CA ASN A 516 -15.08 22.93 24.06
C ASN A 516 -15.62 22.90 25.50
N ASP A 517 -16.81 22.34 25.71
CA ASP A 517 -17.50 22.33 26.99
C ASP A 517 -17.80 20.90 27.45
N PRO A 518 -17.24 20.43 28.59
CA PRO A 518 -17.59 19.13 29.17
C PRO A 518 -19.07 19.05 29.61
N ASN A 519 -19.76 20.19 29.76
CA ASN A 519 -21.18 20.28 30.08
C ASN A 519 -22.08 20.51 28.85
N LEU A 520 -21.54 20.44 27.63
CA LEU A 520 -22.24 20.78 26.38
C LEU A 520 -23.67 20.23 26.31
N ARG A 521 -23.90 18.98 26.72
CA ARG A 521 -25.25 18.40 26.74
C ARG A 521 -26.22 19.21 27.60
N ASN A 522 -25.82 19.54 28.82
CA ASN A 522 -26.64 20.30 29.77
C ASN A 522 -26.89 21.72 29.25
N ASP A 523 -25.90 22.33 28.59
CA ASP A 523 -26.03 23.68 28.04
C ASP A 523 -26.97 23.72 26.83
N LEU A 524 -26.86 22.73 25.93
CA LEU A 524 -27.80 22.57 24.82
C LEU A 524 -29.22 22.34 25.36
N ASP A 525 -29.40 21.48 26.37
CA ASP A 525 -30.71 21.15 26.95
C ASP A 525 -31.30 22.37 27.67
N ALA A 526 -30.50 23.11 28.42
CA ALA A 526 -30.92 24.33 29.11
C ALA A 526 -31.30 25.45 28.12
N ALA A 527 -30.51 25.64 27.05
CA ALA A 527 -30.80 26.66 26.03
C ALA A 527 -32.08 26.34 25.25
N PHE A 528 -32.31 25.07 24.90
CA PHE A 528 -33.56 24.63 24.29
C PHE A 528 -34.75 24.80 25.22
N MET A 529 -34.61 24.47 26.51
CA MET A 529 -35.68 24.66 27.49
C MET A 529 -35.95 26.13 27.82
N ASN A 530 -35.02 27.07 27.59
CA ASN A 530 -35.27 28.49 27.85
C ASN A 530 -36.02 29.17 26.69
N ASP A 531 -35.70 28.83 25.44
CA ASP A 531 -36.36 29.36 24.25
C ASP A 531 -36.43 28.29 23.15
N PRO A 532 -37.38 27.35 23.20
CA PRO A 532 -37.40 26.21 22.29
C PRO A 532 -37.54 26.63 20.83
N ILE A 533 -38.25 27.73 20.54
CA ILE A 533 -38.45 28.20 19.17
C ILE A 533 -37.22 28.98 18.67
N GLY A 534 -36.77 29.99 19.40
CA GLY A 534 -35.66 30.83 18.98
C GLY A 534 -34.33 30.08 18.99
N TYR A 535 -34.09 29.26 20.00
CA TYR A 535 -32.89 28.43 20.07
C TYR A 535 -32.83 27.40 18.94
N SER A 536 -33.95 26.73 18.61
CA SER A 536 -33.97 25.76 17.50
C SER A 536 -33.61 26.40 16.16
N ILE A 537 -34.05 27.64 15.92
CA ILE A 537 -33.72 28.40 14.71
C ILE A 537 -32.24 28.80 14.72
N SER A 538 -31.77 29.40 15.83
CA SER A 538 -30.38 29.82 16.00
C SER A 538 -29.41 28.66 15.85
N LEU A 539 -29.64 27.55 16.58
CA LEU A 539 -28.80 26.36 16.54
C LEU A 539 -28.74 25.78 15.12
N SER A 540 -29.87 25.75 14.41
CA SER A 540 -29.91 25.29 13.02
C SER A 540 -29.09 26.18 12.09
N ASP A 541 -29.19 27.50 12.27
CA ASP A 541 -28.43 28.49 11.47
C ASP A 541 -26.93 28.41 11.77
N ASP A 542 -26.57 28.30 13.05
CA ASP A 542 -25.19 28.16 13.51
C ASP A 542 -24.56 26.88 12.98
N LEU A 543 -25.28 25.75 12.98
CA LEU A 543 -24.79 24.51 12.41
C LEU A 543 -24.62 24.63 10.89
N VAL A 544 -25.57 25.23 10.16
CA VAL A 544 -25.45 25.44 8.71
C VAL A 544 -24.25 26.33 8.35
N ASN A 545 -24.07 27.42 9.10
CA ASN A 545 -22.97 28.35 8.88
C ASN A 545 -21.61 27.74 9.25
N ASN A 546 -21.51 27.04 10.39
CA ASN A 546 -20.26 26.48 10.90
C ASN A 546 -19.81 25.21 10.16
N LEU A 547 -20.73 24.43 9.59
CA LEU A 547 -20.42 23.23 8.80
C LEU A 547 -19.86 23.57 7.39
N GLY A 548 -19.63 24.84 7.07
CA GLY A 548 -19.03 25.26 5.81
C GLY A 548 -19.94 25.04 4.59
N LEU A 549 -21.25 24.86 4.80
CA LEU A 549 -22.21 24.67 3.71
C LEU A 549 -22.27 25.90 2.78
N GLN A 550 -21.97 27.09 3.29
CA GLN A 550 -21.80 28.31 2.48
C GLN A 550 -20.51 28.34 1.63
N GLN A 551 -19.42 27.69 2.05
CA GLN A 551 -18.13 27.75 1.32
C GLN A 551 -18.14 26.99 -0.02
N LYS A 552 -19.19 26.22 -0.32
CA LYS A 552 -19.34 25.48 -1.59
C LYS A 552 -19.94 26.31 -2.74
N MET A 553 -20.15 27.62 -2.55
CA MET A 553 -20.54 28.57 -3.61
C MET A 553 -19.41 28.94 -4.60
N GLN A 554 -18.14 28.58 -4.32
CA GLN A 554 -16.99 28.93 -5.17
C GLN A 554 -16.94 28.19 -6.53
N GLY A 555 -17.83 27.23 -6.78
CA GLY A 555 -17.94 26.50 -8.05
C GLY A 555 -18.97 27.08 -9.04
N LEU A 556 -19.61 28.20 -8.72
CA LEU A 556 -20.65 28.78 -9.57
C LEU A 556 -20.04 29.58 -10.74
N PRO A 557 -20.64 29.53 -11.93
CA PRO A 557 -20.31 30.46 -13.00
C PRO A 557 -20.42 31.90 -12.49
N ASN A 558 -19.37 32.72 -12.63
CA ASN A 558 -19.34 34.09 -12.11
C ASN A 558 -20.53 34.94 -12.59
N ASN A 559 -21.05 34.65 -13.79
CA ASN A 559 -22.25 35.28 -14.32
C ASN A 559 -23.52 34.91 -13.55
N PHE A 560 -23.66 33.67 -13.06
CA PHE A 560 -24.82 33.26 -12.26
C PHE A 560 -24.90 34.03 -10.94
N VAL A 561 -23.78 34.09 -10.20
CA VAL A 561 -23.71 34.82 -8.92
C VAL A 561 -23.92 36.32 -9.13
N ALA A 562 -23.36 36.88 -10.21
CA ALA A 562 -23.56 38.28 -10.56
C ALA A 562 -25.02 38.58 -10.91
N THR A 563 -25.67 37.73 -11.73
CA THR A 563 -27.09 37.89 -12.10
C THR A 563 -27.99 37.79 -10.87
N LEU A 564 -27.76 36.81 -10.00
CA LEU A 564 -28.58 36.60 -8.79
C LEU A 564 -28.44 37.77 -7.81
N ARG A 565 -27.23 38.27 -7.55
CA ARG A 565 -27.00 39.45 -6.69
C ARG A 565 -27.58 40.73 -7.28
N ASN A 566 -27.45 40.92 -8.59
CA ASN A 566 -28.00 42.10 -9.27
C ASN A 566 -29.52 42.09 -9.22
N LEU A 567 -30.14 40.92 -9.41
CA LEU A 567 -31.59 40.76 -9.35
C LEU A 567 -32.13 40.97 -7.93
N ASP A 568 -31.43 40.47 -6.91
CA ASP A 568 -31.79 40.66 -5.50
C ASP A 568 -31.76 42.14 -5.10
N LYS A 569 -30.70 42.85 -5.50
CA LYS A 569 -30.62 44.30 -5.31
C LYS A 569 -31.74 45.04 -6.03
N LYS A 570 -32.03 44.68 -7.28
CA LYS A 570 -33.11 45.32 -8.06
C LYS A 570 -34.48 45.08 -7.47
N VAL A 571 -34.77 43.88 -6.95
CA VAL A 571 -36.07 43.61 -6.34
C VAL A 571 -36.24 44.38 -5.03
N ASP A 572 -35.18 44.51 -4.24
CA ASP A 572 -35.20 45.31 -3.00
C ASP A 572 -35.35 46.80 -3.30
N ASP A 573 -34.65 47.32 -4.31
CA ASP A 573 -34.80 48.70 -4.79
C ASP A 573 -36.24 48.95 -5.27
N ALA A 574 -36.82 47.99 -6.01
CA ALA A 574 -38.18 48.10 -6.52
C ALA A 574 -39.24 48.08 -5.41
N ILE A 575 -39.04 47.28 -4.37
CA ILE A 575 -39.90 47.25 -3.17
C ILE A 575 -39.78 48.56 -2.41
N ALA A 576 -38.55 49.05 -2.18
CA ALA A 576 -38.29 50.29 -1.45
C ALA A 576 -38.89 51.52 -2.14
N HIS A 577 -38.87 51.57 -3.47
CA HIS A 577 -39.44 52.67 -4.27
C HIS A 577 -40.90 52.43 -4.67
N ASN A 578 -41.52 51.34 -4.20
CA ASN A 578 -42.92 51.02 -4.42
C ASN A 578 -43.32 50.98 -5.90
N TYR A 579 -42.43 50.47 -6.76
CA TYR A 579 -42.66 50.31 -8.20
C TYR A 579 -43.83 49.33 -8.45
N LYS A 580 -44.71 49.64 -9.40
CA LYS A 580 -45.92 48.84 -9.69
C LYS A 580 -46.14 48.64 -11.19
N GLY A 581 -46.93 47.62 -11.53
CA GLY A 581 -47.45 47.38 -12.87
C GLY A 581 -46.37 47.07 -13.92
N GLN A 582 -46.59 47.54 -15.16
CA GLN A 582 -45.69 47.28 -16.31
C GLN A 582 -44.26 47.80 -16.12
N PHE A 583 -44.07 48.86 -15.34
CA PHE A 583 -42.73 49.38 -15.08
C PHE A 583 -41.89 48.40 -14.25
N LEU A 584 -42.49 47.84 -13.19
CA LEU A 584 -41.83 46.84 -12.34
C LEU A 584 -41.53 45.55 -13.12
N ASP A 585 -42.48 45.13 -13.95
CA ASP A 585 -42.30 43.98 -14.84
C ASP A 585 -41.09 44.19 -15.77
N THR A 586 -41.06 45.31 -16.49
CA THR A 586 -39.94 45.65 -17.40
C THR A 586 -38.61 45.77 -16.66
N PHE A 587 -38.62 46.30 -15.44
CA PHE A 587 -37.43 46.53 -14.62
C PHE A 587 -36.74 45.22 -14.16
N LEU A 588 -37.53 44.17 -13.87
CA LEU A 588 -37.03 42.89 -13.36
C LEU A 588 -36.92 41.79 -14.43
N ARG A 589 -37.75 41.84 -15.49
CA ARG A 589 -37.95 40.73 -16.43
C ARG A 589 -36.69 40.26 -17.12
N GLU A 590 -35.80 41.17 -17.53
CA GLU A 590 -34.56 40.79 -18.21
C GLU A 590 -33.66 39.92 -17.33
N ASP A 591 -33.46 40.30 -16.07
CA ASP A 591 -32.57 39.59 -15.15
C ASP A 591 -33.23 38.32 -14.58
N VAL A 592 -34.56 38.33 -14.38
CA VAL A 592 -35.33 37.12 -14.03
C VAL A 592 -35.25 36.09 -15.15
N THR A 593 -35.38 36.51 -16.41
CA THR A 593 -35.30 35.63 -17.58
C THR A 593 -33.88 35.09 -17.74
N LYS A 594 -32.84 35.93 -17.58
CA LYS A 594 -31.44 35.47 -17.57
C LYS A 594 -31.20 34.41 -16.49
N LEU A 595 -31.73 34.62 -15.27
CA LEU A 595 -31.59 33.66 -14.19
C LEU A 595 -32.32 32.34 -14.51
N TRP A 596 -33.53 32.43 -15.06
CA TRP A 596 -34.33 31.28 -15.50
C TRP A 596 -33.67 30.50 -16.64
N ASP A 597 -33.05 31.17 -17.60
CA ASP A 597 -32.31 30.55 -18.70
C ASP A 597 -31.09 29.78 -18.17
N ILE A 598 -30.38 30.34 -17.18
CA ILE A 598 -29.26 29.64 -16.52
C ILE A 598 -29.77 28.41 -15.75
N ILE A 599 -30.90 28.53 -15.06
CA ILE A 599 -31.54 27.44 -14.30
C ILE A 599 -32.02 26.32 -15.23
N THR A 600 -32.65 26.66 -16.35
CA THR A 600 -33.20 25.68 -17.29
C THR A 600 -32.15 25.02 -18.17
N ALA A 601 -31.02 25.71 -18.44
CA ALA A 601 -29.87 25.13 -19.13
C ALA A 601 -29.08 24.14 -18.26
N ASP A 602 -29.19 24.24 -16.93
CA ASP A 602 -28.57 23.30 -16.00
C ASP A 602 -29.46 22.03 -15.84
N PRO A 603 -28.95 20.83 -16.18
CA PRO A 603 -29.74 19.60 -16.15
C PRO A 603 -30.25 19.20 -14.76
N TYR A 604 -29.63 19.70 -13.68
CA TYR A 604 -30.05 19.41 -12.31
C TYR A 604 -31.11 20.40 -11.85
N LEU A 605 -30.85 21.70 -12.05
CA LEU A 605 -31.78 22.75 -11.65
C LEU A 605 -33.09 22.69 -12.43
N SER A 606 -33.02 22.45 -13.74
CA SER A 606 -34.21 22.32 -14.58
C SER A 606 -35.22 21.27 -14.08
N ARG A 607 -34.74 20.23 -13.39
CA ARG A 607 -35.59 19.20 -12.77
C ARG A 607 -36.32 19.71 -11.53
N GLU A 608 -35.61 20.39 -10.64
CA GLU A 608 -36.18 21.00 -9.42
C GLU A 608 -37.22 22.08 -9.77
N TYR A 609 -37.00 22.80 -10.88
CA TYR A 609 -37.87 23.87 -11.36
C TYR A 609 -38.93 23.44 -12.38
N SER A 610 -39.04 22.14 -12.66
CA SER A 610 -39.97 21.61 -13.68
C SER A 610 -41.44 21.93 -13.37
N GLY A 611 -41.83 21.92 -12.08
CA GLY A 611 -43.20 22.20 -11.64
C GLY A 611 -43.65 23.65 -11.79
N ILE A 612 -42.72 24.60 -11.93
CA ILE A 612 -43.06 26.02 -12.13
C ILE A 612 -42.85 26.49 -13.56
N LYS A 613 -42.31 25.66 -14.46
CA LYS A 613 -41.98 26.04 -15.85
C LYS A 613 -43.19 26.59 -16.62
N ASP A 614 -44.34 25.93 -16.49
CA ASP A 614 -45.54 26.30 -17.23
C ASP A 614 -46.29 27.49 -16.61
N THR A 615 -46.01 27.79 -15.34
CA THR A 615 -46.66 28.88 -14.59
C THR A 615 -45.74 30.08 -14.33
N PHE A 616 -44.45 29.98 -14.68
CA PHE A 616 -43.42 30.98 -14.40
C PHE A 616 -43.82 32.39 -14.89
N ASN A 617 -44.19 32.50 -16.16
CA ASN A 617 -44.57 33.78 -16.76
C ASN A 617 -45.86 34.34 -16.17
N GLN A 618 -46.84 33.48 -15.84
CA GLN A 618 -48.10 33.90 -15.23
C GLN A 618 -47.87 34.43 -13.80
N ASN A 619 -47.12 33.67 -12.99
CA ASN A 619 -46.83 34.03 -11.60
C ASN A 619 -45.95 35.29 -11.50
N PHE A 620 -44.95 35.42 -12.38
CA PHE A 620 -44.14 36.63 -12.44
C PHE A 620 -44.97 37.85 -12.83
N THR A 621 -45.82 37.76 -13.85
CA THR A 621 -46.62 38.91 -14.30
C THR A 621 -47.68 39.33 -13.27
N ALA A 622 -48.22 38.38 -12.50
CA ALA A 622 -49.23 38.66 -11.48
C ALA A 622 -48.67 39.46 -10.29
N ASN A 623 -47.44 39.18 -9.87
CA ASN A 623 -46.78 39.90 -8.78
C ASN A 623 -45.24 39.88 -8.94
N PRO A 624 -44.67 40.75 -9.80
CA PRO A 624 -43.27 40.64 -10.22
C PRO A 624 -42.27 40.72 -9.07
N ALA A 625 -42.47 41.62 -8.10
CA ALA A 625 -41.54 41.78 -6.98
C ALA A 625 -41.61 40.58 -6.01
N GLN A 626 -42.81 40.18 -5.61
CA GLN A 626 -42.97 39.08 -4.66
C GLN A 626 -42.56 37.73 -5.27
N PHE A 627 -42.89 37.51 -6.55
CA PHE A 627 -42.43 36.34 -7.30
C PHE A 627 -40.91 36.33 -7.42
N THR A 628 -40.29 37.45 -7.82
CA THR A 628 -38.83 37.53 -7.99
C THR A 628 -38.10 37.26 -6.68
N LYS A 629 -38.58 37.81 -5.56
CA LYS A 629 -37.96 37.55 -4.24
C LYS A 629 -38.13 36.09 -3.81
N ALA A 630 -39.31 35.50 -4.00
CA ALA A 630 -39.54 34.09 -3.73
C ALA A 630 -38.66 33.20 -4.62
N PHE A 631 -38.58 33.52 -5.91
CA PHE A 631 -37.78 32.80 -6.89
C PHE A 631 -36.27 32.88 -6.60
N ILE A 632 -35.75 34.03 -6.17
CA ILE A 632 -34.36 34.18 -5.70
C ILE A 632 -34.14 33.31 -4.47
N ASN A 633 -35.02 33.38 -3.47
CA ASN A 633 -34.87 32.62 -2.23
C ASN A 633 -34.91 31.11 -2.49
N ASP A 634 -35.86 30.65 -3.29
CA ASP A 634 -35.95 29.24 -3.72
C ASP A 634 -34.69 28.85 -4.49
N THR A 635 -34.17 29.73 -5.35
CA THR A 635 -32.93 29.49 -6.11
C THR A 635 -31.73 29.37 -5.19
N ILE A 636 -31.54 30.29 -4.25
CA ILE A 636 -30.48 30.21 -3.25
C ILE A 636 -30.60 28.91 -2.46
N GLU A 637 -31.81 28.55 -2.01
CA GLU A 637 -32.08 27.32 -1.27
C GLU A 637 -31.74 26.07 -2.11
N VAL A 638 -32.24 25.95 -3.34
CA VAL A 638 -31.93 24.84 -4.26
C VAL A 638 -30.43 24.75 -4.58
N PHE A 639 -29.72 25.88 -4.62
CA PHE A 639 -28.28 25.93 -4.91
C PHE A 639 -27.39 25.60 -3.72
N GLU A 640 -27.70 26.11 -2.54
CA GLU A 640 -27.07 25.72 -1.27
C GLU A 640 -27.23 24.20 -1.04
N LEU A 641 -28.35 23.63 -1.50
CA LEU A 641 -28.64 22.19 -1.47
C LEU A 641 -27.97 21.39 -2.61
N GLY A 642 -27.84 21.97 -3.81
CA GLY A 642 -27.27 21.32 -4.99
C GLY A 642 -25.74 21.28 -5.03
N GLY A 643 -25.05 22.11 -4.22
CA GLY A 643 -23.59 22.13 -4.12
C GLY A 643 -22.97 20.82 -3.61
N LEU A 644 -23.71 20.04 -2.81
CA LEU A 644 -23.29 18.73 -2.31
C LEU A 644 -23.33 17.63 -3.39
N ARG A 645 -24.32 17.66 -4.29
CA ARG A 645 -24.42 16.73 -5.42
C ARG A 645 -23.51 17.14 -6.57
N ARG A 646 -23.40 18.44 -6.89
CA ARG A 646 -22.54 18.96 -7.96
C ARG A 646 -21.05 18.75 -7.70
N SER A 647 -20.55 18.81 -6.46
CA SER A 647 -19.15 18.48 -6.17
C SER A 647 -18.82 16.99 -6.37
N GLN A 648 -19.84 16.11 -6.33
CA GLN A 648 -19.69 14.68 -6.61
C GLN A 648 -19.83 14.37 -8.11
N THR A 649 -20.60 15.16 -8.88
CA THR A 649 -20.84 14.91 -10.31
C THR A 649 -19.96 15.72 -11.28
N LEU A 650 -19.43 16.89 -10.89
CA LEU A 650 -18.54 17.73 -11.73
C LEU A 650 -17.07 17.30 -11.70
N GLY A 651 -16.76 16.15 -11.10
CA GLY A 651 -15.42 15.58 -11.05
C GLY A 651 -14.82 15.24 -12.42
N SER A 652 -15.58 15.26 -13.52
CA SER A 652 -15.06 14.99 -14.85
C SER A 652 -15.34 16.12 -15.84
N ILE A 653 -14.26 16.73 -16.36
CA ILE A 653 -14.35 17.67 -17.47
C ILE A 653 -14.44 16.80 -18.73
N LYS A 654 -15.65 16.76 -19.31
CA LYS A 654 -16.01 15.82 -20.38
C LYS A 654 -15.22 16.00 -21.68
N ASP A 655 -14.47 17.09 -21.86
CA ASP A 655 -13.74 17.33 -23.11
C ASP A 655 -12.37 18.03 -22.91
N THR A 656 -11.34 17.22 -22.59
CA THR A 656 -9.94 17.63 -22.44
C THR A 656 -9.42 18.41 -23.66
N LYS A 657 -9.92 18.07 -24.86
CA LYS A 657 -9.53 18.72 -26.12
C LYS A 657 -10.04 20.16 -26.20
N LEU A 658 -11.30 20.38 -25.85
CA LEU A 658 -11.91 21.71 -25.82
C LEU A 658 -11.16 22.66 -24.87
N MET A 659 -10.78 22.19 -23.68
CA MET A 659 -10.01 23.00 -22.74
C MET A 659 -8.62 23.38 -23.28
N MET A 660 -7.92 22.43 -23.89
CA MET A 660 -6.63 22.70 -24.50
C MET A 660 -6.76 23.73 -25.63
N ASP A 661 -7.80 23.64 -26.45
CA ASP A 661 -8.10 24.63 -27.50
C ASP A 661 -8.45 26.01 -26.91
N MET A 662 -9.20 26.06 -25.81
CA MET A 662 -9.49 27.30 -25.08
C MET A 662 -8.21 27.95 -24.54
N ARG A 663 -7.25 27.17 -24.01
CA ARG A 663 -5.96 27.69 -23.55
C ARG A 663 -5.09 28.19 -24.70
N TRP A 664 -5.08 27.48 -25.83
CA TRP A 664 -4.39 27.96 -27.03
C TRP A 664 -4.98 29.25 -27.60
N ARG A 665 -6.30 29.43 -27.52
CA ARG A 665 -6.97 30.70 -27.87
C ARG A 665 -6.63 31.80 -26.87
N ALA A 666 -6.68 31.51 -25.58
CA ALA A 666 -6.35 32.47 -24.52
C ALA A 666 -4.90 32.95 -24.60
N LEU A 667 -3.96 32.10 -25.02
CA LEU A 667 -2.55 32.46 -25.26
C LEU A 667 -2.33 33.45 -26.40
N ASN A 668 -3.34 33.67 -27.25
CA ASN A 668 -3.22 34.53 -28.42
C ASN A 668 -4.55 35.26 -28.67
N PRO A 669 -4.92 36.20 -27.77
CA PRO A 669 -6.09 37.05 -27.93
C PRO A 669 -5.87 38.02 -29.09
N ASP A 670 -6.90 38.75 -29.53
CA ASP A 670 -6.89 39.56 -30.77
C ASP A 670 -5.79 40.65 -30.86
N GLY A 671 -4.99 40.87 -29.80
CA GLY A 671 -3.78 41.69 -29.78
C GLY A 671 -2.44 40.92 -29.86
N GLY A 672 -2.46 39.61 -30.11
CA GLY A 672 -1.27 38.74 -30.13
C GLY A 672 -0.80 38.27 -28.73
N PRO A 673 0.15 37.32 -28.65
CA PRO A 673 0.61 36.72 -27.38
C PRO A 673 1.37 37.70 -26.46
N GLY A 674 1.73 38.89 -26.97
CA GLY A 674 2.42 39.94 -26.21
C GLY A 674 1.54 40.70 -25.22
N THR A 675 0.23 40.48 -25.24
CA THR A 675 -0.74 41.11 -24.33
C THR A 675 -0.84 40.43 -22.96
N LEU A 676 -0.40 39.17 -22.85
CA LEU A 676 -0.31 38.45 -21.58
C LEU A 676 1.01 38.72 -20.87
N SER A 677 1.03 38.66 -19.54
CA SER A 677 2.28 38.63 -18.78
C SER A 677 3.05 37.32 -19.01
N PRO A 678 4.39 37.31 -18.81
CA PRO A 678 5.17 36.07 -18.85
C PRO A 678 4.63 34.97 -17.94
N ASP A 679 4.16 35.31 -16.74
CA ASP A 679 3.60 34.35 -15.78
C ASP A 679 2.28 33.74 -16.27
N GLN A 680 1.38 34.56 -16.83
CA GLN A 680 0.14 34.06 -17.43
C GLN A 680 0.42 33.12 -18.61
N ARG A 681 1.41 33.43 -19.45
CA ARG A 681 1.80 32.53 -20.55
C ARG A 681 2.40 31.23 -20.01
N LYS A 682 3.24 31.32 -18.99
CA LYS A 682 3.83 30.16 -18.30
C LYS A 682 2.74 29.24 -17.75
N ASP A 683 1.74 29.80 -17.06
CA ASP A 683 0.63 29.04 -16.48
C ASP A 683 -0.18 28.32 -17.56
N MET A 684 -0.57 29.03 -18.63
CA MET A 684 -1.34 28.43 -19.72
C MET A 684 -0.56 27.37 -20.49
N LEU A 685 0.74 27.58 -20.75
CA LEU A 685 1.60 26.58 -21.38
C LEU A 685 1.77 25.34 -20.50
N ALA A 686 1.89 25.52 -19.18
CA ALA A 686 1.97 24.42 -18.22
C ALA A 686 0.67 23.61 -18.19
N GLU A 687 -0.49 24.28 -18.19
CA GLU A 687 -1.80 23.62 -18.25
C GLU A 687 -1.97 22.80 -19.55
N ILE A 688 -1.52 23.32 -20.70
CA ILE A 688 -1.57 22.59 -21.98
C ILE A 688 -0.72 21.31 -21.94
N VAL A 689 0.49 21.40 -21.36
CA VAL A 689 1.36 20.22 -21.17
C VAL A 689 0.70 19.20 -20.24
N ALA A 690 0.13 19.67 -19.13
CA ALA A 690 -0.57 18.83 -18.16
C ALA A 690 -1.77 18.11 -18.78
N LEU A 691 -2.65 18.82 -19.50
CA LEU A 691 -3.80 18.23 -20.19
C LEU A 691 -3.37 17.15 -21.18
N SER A 692 -2.34 17.42 -21.99
CA SER A 692 -1.84 16.46 -22.97
C SER A 692 -1.21 15.20 -22.34
N GLU A 693 -0.58 15.34 -21.18
CA GLU A 693 0.02 14.23 -20.43
C GLU A 693 -1.04 13.37 -19.74
N ILE A 694 -2.05 13.98 -19.11
CA ILE A 694 -3.20 13.27 -18.51
C ILE A 694 -3.92 12.46 -19.58
N GLN A 695 -4.19 13.08 -20.74
CA GLN A 695 -4.83 12.42 -21.87
C GLN A 695 -4.05 11.18 -22.33
N ALA A 696 -2.73 11.31 -22.52
CA ALA A 696 -1.88 10.20 -22.96
C ALA A 696 -1.85 9.05 -21.93
N ARG A 697 -1.76 9.36 -20.63
CA ARG A 697 -1.77 8.35 -19.57
C ARG A 697 -3.07 7.56 -19.53
N LYS A 698 -4.21 8.23 -19.70
CA LYS A 698 -5.53 7.57 -19.69
C LYS A 698 -5.75 6.74 -20.95
N MET A 699 -5.31 7.22 -22.12
CA MET A 699 -5.35 6.43 -23.36
C MET A 699 -4.47 5.18 -23.28
N MET A 700 -3.28 5.26 -22.68
CA MET A 700 -2.43 4.07 -22.45
C MET A 700 -3.08 3.05 -21.50
N LYS A 701 -4.01 3.49 -20.64
CA LYS A 701 -4.82 2.62 -19.77
C LYS A 701 -6.09 2.09 -20.45
N GLY A 702 -6.27 2.34 -21.76
CA GLY A 702 -7.41 1.85 -22.54
C GLY A 702 -8.65 2.75 -22.52
N ASP A 703 -8.57 3.96 -21.93
CA ASP A 703 -9.67 4.91 -21.97
C ASP A 703 -9.80 5.54 -23.37
N LYS A 704 -10.92 5.26 -24.04
CA LYS A 704 -11.22 5.79 -25.39
C LYS A 704 -11.59 7.26 -25.36
N ASN A 705 -12.10 7.77 -24.24
CA ASN A 705 -12.59 9.13 -24.07
C ASN A 705 -12.05 9.74 -22.76
N PRO A 706 -10.73 9.98 -22.69
CA PRO A 706 -10.05 10.42 -21.48
C PRO A 706 -10.61 11.74 -20.93
N GLN A 707 -11.32 11.63 -19.81
CA GLN A 707 -11.83 12.78 -19.06
C GLN A 707 -10.77 13.27 -18.08
N THR A 708 -10.61 14.59 -17.94
CA THR A 708 -9.65 15.17 -17.00
C THR A 708 -10.41 15.76 -15.80
N THR A 709 -9.99 15.42 -14.58
CA THR A 709 -10.54 16.07 -13.38
C THR A 709 -9.79 17.38 -13.12
N THR A 710 -10.45 18.37 -12.50
CA THR A 710 -9.79 19.65 -12.12
C THR A 710 -8.58 19.43 -11.21
N ARG A 711 -8.67 18.42 -10.33
CA ARG A 711 -7.58 18.05 -9.42
C ARG A 711 -6.35 17.52 -10.17
N GLU A 712 -6.54 16.55 -11.07
CA GLU A 712 -5.44 16.01 -11.89
C GLU A 712 -4.74 17.11 -12.69
N LEU A 713 -5.51 18.04 -13.25
CA LEU A 713 -4.98 19.17 -14.00
C LEU A 713 -4.16 20.12 -13.12
N SER A 714 -4.68 20.51 -11.95
CA SER A 714 -4.01 21.44 -11.04
C SER A 714 -2.70 20.85 -10.51
N ASP A 715 -2.72 19.59 -10.05
CA ASP A 715 -1.55 18.93 -9.48
C ASP A 715 -0.43 18.78 -10.52
N LEU A 716 -0.79 18.40 -11.74
CA LEU A 716 0.20 18.22 -12.80
C LEU A 716 0.71 19.56 -13.37
N THR A 717 -0.14 20.59 -13.44
CA THR A 717 0.27 21.94 -13.85
C THR A 717 1.34 22.50 -12.91
N GLU A 718 1.16 22.37 -11.60
CA GLU A 718 2.14 22.87 -10.62
C GLU A 718 3.47 22.11 -10.70
N LYS A 719 3.41 20.78 -10.96
CA LYS A 719 4.60 19.97 -11.24
C LYS A 719 5.33 20.44 -12.50
N VAL A 720 4.62 20.80 -13.56
CA VAL A 720 5.22 21.34 -14.79
C VAL A 720 5.83 22.73 -14.56
N LYS A 721 5.17 23.60 -13.79
CA LYS A 721 5.66 24.96 -13.49
C LYS A 721 6.98 24.99 -12.72
N THR A 722 7.20 23.98 -11.88
CA THR A 722 8.41 23.83 -11.05
C THR A 722 9.52 23.04 -11.77
N ASP A 723 9.23 22.42 -12.91
CA ASP A 723 10.20 21.61 -13.66
C ASP A 723 11.34 22.47 -14.27
N LYS A 724 12.60 22.06 -14.03
CA LYS A 724 13.79 22.78 -14.50
C LYS A 724 13.86 22.84 -16.03
N ALA A 725 13.54 21.74 -16.71
CA ALA A 725 13.59 21.68 -18.17
C ALA A 725 12.49 22.54 -18.80
N PHE A 726 11.29 22.55 -18.23
CA PHE A 726 10.20 23.44 -18.66
C PHE A 726 10.57 24.91 -18.47
N ASN A 727 11.11 25.29 -17.30
CA ASN A 727 11.54 26.67 -17.04
C ASN A 727 12.66 27.14 -17.98
N GLN A 728 13.66 26.30 -18.27
CA GLN A 728 14.68 26.59 -19.27
C GLN A 728 14.09 26.71 -20.68
N MET A 729 13.15 25.83 -21.03
CA MET A 729 12.49 25.82 -22.33
C MET A 729 11.74 27.13 -22.60
N ILE A 730 11.07 27.72 -21.61
CA ILE A 730 10.26 28.93 -21.78
C ILE A 730 11.02 30.24 -21.52
N ALA A 731 12.27 30.16 -21.05
CA ALA A 731 13.10 31.33 -20.74
C ALA A 731 13.45 32.17 -21.99
N ASN A 732 14.00 33.37 -21.77
CA ASN A 732 14.55 34.25 -22.81
C ASN A 732 13.56 34.59 -23.93
N GLY A 733 12.27 34.74 -23.59
CA GLY A 733 11.20 35.08 -24.55
C GLY A 733 10.76 33.91 -25.44
N ASN A 734 11.19 32.68 -25.15
CA ASN A 734 10.78 31.51 -25.92
C ASN A 734 9.33 31.08 -25.63
N ASP A 735 8.78 31.46 -24.47
CA ASP A 735 7.35 31.39 -24.14
C ASP A 735 6.47 32.04 -25.23
N VAL A 736 6.86 33.21 -25.75
CA VAL A 736 6.13 33.91 -26.83
C VAL A 736 6.19 33.13 -28.14
N LYS A 737 7.35 32.55 -28.47
CA LYS A 737 7.51 31.73 -29.68
C LYS A 737 6.66 30.46 -29.59
N LEU A 738 6.68 29.78 -28.45
CA LEU A 738 5.89 28.58 -28.20
C LEU A 738 4.39 28.87 -28.22
N ALA A 739 3.94 29.99 -27.63
CA ALA A 739 2.54 30.42 -27.68
C ALA A 739 2.04 30.65 -29.12
N LYS A 740 2.90 31.18 -30.01
CA LYS A 740 2.56 31.40 -31.43
C LYS A 740 2.41 30.12 -32.24
N LEU A 741 3.10 29.04 -31.85
CA LEU A 741 3.08 27.78 -32.61
C LEU A 741 1.71 27.10 -32.58
N ARG A 742 0.92 27.28 -31.50
CA ARG A 742 -0.38 26.61 -31.28
C ARG A 742 -0.34 25.09 -31.56
N ASP A 743 0.78 24.46 -31.21
CA ASP A 743 1.08 23.07 -31.55
C ASP A 743 1.58 22.31 -30.32
N THR A 744 0.68 21.55 -29.70
CA THR A 744 0.95 20.73 -28.52
C THR A 744 2.05 19.69 -28.79
N LYS A 745 2.18 19.16 -30.02
CA LYS A 745 3.20 18.17 -30.37
C LYS A 745 4.59 18.80 -30.40
N LYS A 746 4.72 20.02 -30.95
CA LYS A 746 5.97 20.77 -30.93
C LYS A 746 6.35 21.23 -29.51
N LEU A 747 5.38 21.63 -28.69
CA LEU A 747 5.61 21.95 -27.28
C LEU A 747 6.18 20.74 -26.53
N LYS A 748 5.59 19.56 -26.69
CA LYS A 748 6.10 18.30 -26.12
C LYS A 748 7.51 17.95 -26.61
N SER A 749 7.76 18.06 -27.91
CA SER A 749 9.09 17.79 -28.48
C SER A 749 10.17 18.72 -27.91
N SER A 750 9.85 20.00 -27.74
CA SER A 750 10.74 21.01 -27.15
C SER A 750 11.04 20.71 -25.68
N LEU A 751 10.03 20.26 -24.92
CA LEU A 751 10.20 19.83 -23.54
C LEU A 751 11.08 18.58 -23.43
N ILE A 752 10.86 17.56 -24.27
CA ILE A 752 11.71 16.34 -24.30
C ILE A 752 13.17 16.70 -24.61
N SER A 753 13.39 17.63 -25.53
CA SER A 753 14.74 18.08 -25.90
C SER A 753 15.41 18.82 -24.75
N SER A 754 14.65 19.65 -24.03
CA SER A 754 15.12 20.35 -22.82
C SER A 754 15.38 19.38 -21.67
N ILE A 755 14.56 18.34 -21.50
CA ILE A 755 14.80 17.27 -20.51
C ILE A 755 16.10 16.52 -20.84
N LYS A 756 16.35 16.21 -22.12
CA LYS A 756 17.61 15.58 -22.55
C LYS A 756 18.80 16.49 -22.27
N LEU A 757 18.65 17.79 -22.52
CA LEU A 757 19.68 18.79 -22.22
C LEU A 757 19.97 18.87 -20.72
N VAL A 758 18.95 19.02 -19.87
CA VAL A 758 19.08 19.04 -18.40
C VAL A 758 19.65 17.74 -17.85
N LYS A 759 19.27 16.58 -18.41
CA LYS A 759 19.85 15.28 -18.04
C LYS A 759 21.30 15.13 -18.50
N SER A 760 21.71 15.86 -19.53
CA SER A 760 23.10 15.88 -20.03
C SER A 760 23.97 16.94 -19.34
N GLU A 761 23.37 17.96 -18.71
CA GLU A 761 24.06 18.88 -17.80
C GLU A 761 24.57 18.06 -16.61
N ARG A 762 25.89 17.91 -16.51
CA ARG A 762 26.52 17.19 -15.40
C ARG A 762 26.32 17.99 -14.12
N ASP A 763 25.80 17.33 -13.09
CA ASP A 763 25.32 18.00 -11.87
C ASP A 763 26.47 18.39 -10.91
N TYR A 764 27.17 19.47 -11.24
CA TYR A 764 28.14 20.12 -10.34
C TYR A 764 27.44 20.94 -9.23
N ASP A 765 26.13 20.76 -9.02
CA ASP A 765 25.42 21.40 -7.91
C ASP A 765 25.78 20.77 -6.56
N ILE A 766 26.58 21.51 -5.79
CA ILE A 766 26.92 21.15 -4.41
C ILE A 766 25.89 21.67 -3.39
N SER A 767 24.77 22.27 -3.80
CA SER A 767 23.78 22.90 -2.92
C SER A 767 23.31 21.98 -1.78
N SER A 768 23.01 20.72 -2.09
CA SER A 768 22.49 19.71 -1.16
C SER A 768 23.48 19.33 -0.05
N HIS A 769 24.79 19.51 -0.26
CA HIS A 769 25.85 19.11 0.66
C HIS A 769 26.87 20.24 0.92
N ARG A 770 26.50 21.47 0.60
CA ARG A 770 27.38 22.65 0.55
C ARG A 770 28.20 22.86 1.80
N LYS A 771 27.56 22.87 2.98
CA LYS A 771 28.25 23.10 4.27
C LYS A 771 29.34 22.06 4.53
N LEU A 772 29.10 20.81 4.12
CA LEU A 772 30.06 19.72 4.28
C LEU A 772 31.22 19.87 3.29
N THR A 773 30.92 20.12 2.01
CA THR A 773 31.93 20.37 0.97
C THR A 773 32.81 21.55 1.34
N GLN A 774 32.23 22.69 1.73
CA GLN A 774 32.98 23.88 2.18
C GLN A 774 33.89 23.58 3.38
N LYS A 775 33.38 22.88 4.41
CA LYS A 775 34.18 22.49 5.57
C LYS A 775 35.37 21.60 5.18
N ARG A 776 35.16 20.67 4.24
CA ARG A 776 36.21 19.78 3.74
C ARG A 776 37.20 20.52 2.85
N CYS A 777 36.74 21.36 1.93
CA CYS A 777 37.60 22.22 1.10
C CYS A 777 38.44 23.17 1.97
N LYS A 778 37.89 23.71 3.07
CA LYS A 778 38.65 24.52 4.03
C LYS A 778 39.77 23.73 4.70
N PHE A 779 39.49 22.49 5.11
CA PHE A 779 40.51 21.58 5.63
C PHE A 779 41.56 21.24 4.57
N LEU A 780 41.14 20.96 3.33
CA LEU A 780 42.04 20.64 2.23
C LEU A 780 42.94 21.82 1.88
N ALA A 781 42.41 23.05 1.82
CA ALA A 781 43.20 24.26 1.59
C ALA A 781 44.30 24.43 2.64
N ALA A 782 43.96 24.30 3.93
CA ALA A 782 44.93 24.38 5.01
C ALA A 782 46.03 23.30 4.90
N ARG A 783 45.67 22.06 4.57
CA ARG A 783 46.64 20.98 4.35
C ARG A 783 47.50 21.18 3.10
N PHE A 784 46.93 21.78 2.06
CA PHE A 784 47.64 22.09 0.83
C PHE A 784 48.67 23.19 1.08
N GLU A 785 48.32 24.20 1.89
CA GLU A 785 49.23 25.25 2.37
C GLU A 785 50.38 24.69 3.21
N GLU A 786 50.08 23.79 4.17
CA GLU A 786 51.09 23.10 5.00
C GLU A 786 52.09 22.29 4.17
N ALA A 787 51.65 21.71 3.04
CA ALA A 787 52.53 20.96 2.15
C ALA A 787 53.56 21.87 1.43
N GLY A 788 53.37 23.19 1.46
CA GLY A 788 54.28 24.21 0.96
C GLY A 788 54.41 24.24 -0.57
N ALA A 789 54.51 25.43 -1.17
CA ALA A 789 54.87 25.53 -2.58
C ALA A 789 56.36 25.21 -2.77
N GLY A 790 56.73 24.53 -3.86
CA GLY A 790 58.09 24.65 -4.38
C GLY A 790 58.31 26.12 -4.79
N LYS A 791 59.53 26.66 -4.67
CA LYS A 791 59.80 28.04 -5.11
C LYS A 791 59.31 28.23 -6.57
N ASN A 792 58.31 29.10 -6.77
CA ASN A 792 57.71 29.51 -8.06
C ASN A 792 56.77 28.53 -8.79
N ASP A 793 55.95 27.72 -8.11
CA ASP A 793 54.92 26.88 -8.75
C ASP A 793 53.58 27.62 -8.95
N ARG A 794 53.43 28.34 -10.08
CA ARG A 794 52.19 29.10 -10.40
C ARG A 794 50.94 28.24 -10.51
N GLU A 795 51.09 26.99 -10.94
CA GLU A 795 49.95 26.08 -11.12
C GLU A 795 49.48 25.53 -9.77
N PHE A 796 50.39 25.35 -8.82
CA PHE A 796 50.06 25.07 -7.43
C PHE A 796 49.24 26.21 -6.80
N ASP A 797 49.65 27.47 -7.01
CA ASP A 797 48.92 28.63 -6.48
C ASP A 797 47.50 28.73 -7.09
N SER A 798 47.37 28.49 -8.40
CA SER A 798 46.06 28.45 -9.10
C SER A 798 45.14 27.33 -8.55
N THR A 799 45.71 26.16 -8.29
CA THR A 799 45.01 25.02 -7.69
C THR A 799 44.54 25.34 -6.28
N LEU A 800 45.43 25.91 -5.45
CA LEU A 800 45.11 26.31 -4.09
C LEU A 800 43.99 27.37 -4.07
N GLU A 801 44.04 28.34 -4.97
CA GLU A 801 43.01 29.39 -5.06
C GLU A 801 41.66 28.81 -5.50
N SER A 802 41.65 27.82 -6.39
CA SER A 802 40.43 27.10 -6.78
C SER A 802 39.80 26.35 -5.59
N ILE A 803 40.62 25.73 -4.73
CA ILE A 803 40.15 25.06 -3.52
C ILE A 803 39.62 26.08 -2.49
N ARG A 804 40.33 27.21 -2.31
CA ARG A 804 39.91 28.30 -1.42
C ARG A 804 38.60 28.93 -1.84
N TYR A 805 38.42 29.17 -3.14
CA TYR A 805 37.20 29.74 -3.70
C TYR A 805 35.97 28.91 -3.29
N ILE A 806 36.01 27.59 -3.48
CA ILE A 806 34.90 26.71 -3.06
C ILE A 806 34.71 26.71 -1.55
N SER A 807 35.79 26.82 -0.77
CA SER A 807 35.71 26.86 0.70
C SER A 807 35.07 28.15 1.24
N ALA A 808 35.23 29.28 0.53
CA ALA A 808 34.84 30.61 0.99
C ALA A 808 33.52 31.11 0.41
N THR A 809 33.18 30.72 -0.82
CA THR A 809 32.01 31.24 -1.54
C THR A 809 30.70 30.62 -1.02
N GLN A 810 29.79 31.44 -0.49
CA GLN A 810 28.51 30.99 0.08
C GLN A 810 27.56 30.35 -0.95
N ASN A 811 27.59 30.79 -2.21
CA ASN A 811 26.66 30.38 -3.27
C ASN A 811 27.40 30.15 -4.61
N ALA A 812 28.43 29.30 -4.63
CA ALA A 812 29.10 28.94 -5.88
C ALA A 812 28.11 28.25 -6.83
N SER A 813 27.99 28.75 -8.06
CA SER A 813 27.21 28.14 -9.13
C SER A 813 27.87 26.86 -9.65
N SER A 814 27.09 25.96 -10.26
CA SER A 814 27.62 24.72 -10.84
C SER A 814 28.73 24.97 -11.87
N GLN A 815 28.69 26.09 -12.60
CA GLN A 815 29.72 26.47 -13.56
C GLN A 815 31.04 26.85 -12.86
N GLU A 816 30.97 27.60 -11.76
CA GLU A 816 32.16 27.98 -10.98
C GLU A 816 32.80 26.76 -10.30
N VAL A 817 31.98 25.82 -9.79
CA VAL A 817 32.45 24.55 -9.24
C VAL A 817 33.17 23.72 -10.31
N MET A 818 32.58 23.62 -11.50
CA MET A 818 33.17 22.90 -12.64
C MET A 818 34.51 23.52 -13.07
N GLN A 819 34.61 24.85 -13.10
CA GLN A 819 35.87 25.53 -13.44
C GLN A 819 36.97 25.21 -12.41
N CYS A 820 36.64 25.26 -11.12
CA CYS A 820 37.58 24.90 -10.06
C CYS A 820 38.04 23.44 -10.17
N VAL A 821 37.13 22.52 -10.50
CA VAL A 821 37.45 21.11 -10.77
C VAL A 821 38.41 20.95 -11.94
N ASN A 822 38.19 21.67 -13.04
CA ASN A 822 39.03 21.56 -14.23
C ASN A 822 40.45 22.06 -13.95
N ASN A 823 40.61 23.17 -13.24
CA ASN A 823 41.92 23.68 -12.83
C ASN A 823 42.71 22.64 -12.00
N VAL A 824 42.04 21.94 -11.08
CA VAL A 824 42.69 20.90 -10.26
C VAL A 824 43.04 19.66 -11.08
N LYS A 825 42.18 19.25 -12.04
CA LYS A 825 42.47 18.13 -12.95
C LYS A 825 43.68 18.42 -13.84
N GLU A 826 43.80 19.64 -14.34
CA GLU A 826 44.93 20.11 -15.15
C GLU A 826 46.23 20.01 -14.35
N TYR A 827 46.25 20.51 -13.11
CA TYR A 827 47.40 20.40 -12.22
C TYR A 827 47.83 18.95 -11.95
N ILE A 828 46.87 18.03 -11.73
CA ILE A 828 47.17 16.59 -11.56
C ILE A 828 47.81 16.01 -12.84
N SER A 829 47.24 16.34 -14.01
CA SER A 829 47.73 15.86 -15.30
C SER A 829 49.16 16.33 -15.58
N ASP A 830 49.43 17.61 -15.32
CA ASP A 830 50.66 18.25 -15.78
C ASP A 830 51.84 18.03 -14.82
N LYS A 831 51.59 18.08 -13.51
CA LYS A 831 52.66 18.03 -12.49
C LYS A 831 52.78 16.71 -11.75
N MET A 832 51.77 15.85 -11.82
CA MET A 832 51.70 14.66 -10.95
C MET A 832 51.70 13.31 -11.66
N ASN A 833 51.88 13.30 -12.98
CA ASN A 833 52.12 12.09 -13.76
C ASN A 833 53.58 11.58 -13.70
N ALA A 834 54.53 12.38 -13.20
CA ALA A 834 55.95 12.02 -13.11
C ALA A 834 56.29 11.15 -11.89
N ARG A 835 57.24 10.20 -12.05
CA ARG A 835 57.82 9.41 -10.95
C ARG A 835 58.53 10.35 -9.96
N GLY A 836 57.95 10.56 -8.78
CA GLY A 836 58.51 11.41 -7.72
C GLY A 836 57.61 12.56 -7.27
N ALA A 837 56.42 12.72 -7.89
CA ALA A 837 55.44 13.72 -7.45
C ALA A 837 55.06 13.55 -5.98
N ASP A 838 54.84 14.68 -5.31
CA ASP A 838 54.46 14.72 -3.89
C ASP A 838 53.12 14.00 -3.68
N ARG A 839 53.20 12.80 -3.11
CA ARG A 839 52.04 11.94 -2.84
C ARG A 839 50.99 12.63 -1.96
N THR A 840 51.43 13.55 -1.10
CA THR A 840 50.56 14.31 -0.20
C THR A 840 49.68 15.24 -1.01
N LYS A 841 50.28 16.07 -1.86
CA LYS A 841 49.55 17.03 -2.71
C LYS A 841 48.63 16.32 -3.69
N TRP A 842 49.10 15.22 -4.30
CA TRP A 842 48.25 14.41 -5.19
C TRP A 842 47.02 13.85 -4.45
N GLY A 843 47.21 13.33 -3.25
CA GLY A 843 46.11 12.84 -2.41
C GLY A 843 45.10 13.93 -2.07
N LEU A 844 45.57 15.15 -1.74
CA LEU A 844 44.71 16.29 -1.44
C LEU A 844 43.91 16.77 -2.66
N CYS A 845 44.51 16.82 -3.85
CA CYS A 845 43.79 17.16 -5.08
C CYS A 845 42.71 16.12 -5.40
N MET A 846 43.02 14.83 -5.28
CA MET A 846 42.04 13.77 -5.50
C MET A 846 40.90 13.82 -4.48
N MET A 847 41.19 14.16 -3.21
CA MET A 847 40.16 14.39 -2.21
C MET A 847 39.28 15.59 -2.56
N PHE A 848 39.85 16.69 -3.07
CA PHE A 848 39.06 17.84 -3.53
C PHE A 848 38.11 17.43 -4.66
N LEU A 849 38.64 16.79 -5.72
CA LEU A 849 37.84 16.32 -6.85
C LEU A 849 36.70 15.39 -6.41
N LYS A 850 36.97 14.52 -5.44
CA LYS A 850 35.96 13.63 -4.87
C LYS A 850 34.81 14.38 -4.17
N GLU A 851 35.08 15.53 -3.56
CA GLU A 851 34.08 16.31 -2.81
C GLU A 851 33.29 17.29 -3.69
N THR A 852 33.78 17.61 -4.89
CA THR A 852 33.19 18.64 -5.76
C THR A 852 32.70 18.12 -7.11
N MET A 853 33.12 16.93 -7.55
CA MET A 853 32.67 16.32 -8.80
C MET A 853 31.48 15.39 -8.59
N PRO A 854 30.61 15.23 -9.62
CA PRO A 854 29.67 14.12 -9.67
C PRO A 854 30.40 12.77 -9.54
N ARG A 855 29.84 11.85 -8.73
CA ARG A 855 30.46 10.55 -8.43
C ARG A 855 30.92 9.78 -9.66
N LYS A 856 30.03 9.60 -10.64
CA LYS A 856 30.32 8.86 -11.87
C LYS A 856 31.50 9.47 -12.63
N GLU A 857 31.59 10.80 -12.65
CA GLU A 857 32.70 11.48 -13.33
C GLU A 857 34.03 11.31 -12.58
N PHE A 858 34.00 11.27 -11.25
CA PHE A 858 35.19 10.98 -10.46
C PHE A 858 35.68 9.54 -10.64
N GLU A 859 34.76 8.58 -10.71
CA GLU A 859 35.05 7.17 -11.01
C GLU A 859 35.68 7.01 -12.40
N ASP A 860 35.10 7.68 -13.42
CA ASP A 860 35.65 7.71 -14.77
C ASP A 860 37.04 8.37 -14.80
N TYR A 861 37.27 9.44 -14.02
CA TYR A 861 38.56 10.10 -13.91
C TYR A 861 39.62 9.19 -13.24
N CYS A 862 39.27 8.45 -12.19
CA CYS A 862 40.16 7.44 -11.59
C CYS A 862 40.55 6.35 -12.60
N ARG A 863 39.59 5.90 -13.43
CA ARG A 863 39.86 4.94 -14.52
C ARG A 863 40.83 5.52 -15.54
N GLN A 864 40.63 6.76 -15.99
CA GLN A 864 41.54 7.44 -16.91
C GLN A 864 42.97 7.53 -16.36
N ILE A 865 43.12 7.83 -15.06
CA ILE A 865 44.43 7.81 -14.40
C ILE A 865 45.03 6.39 -14.45
N ASN A 866 44.26 5.35 -14.17
CA ASN A 866 44.76 3.96 -14.22
C ASN A 866 45.15 3.52 -15.64
N VAL A 867 44.41 3.95 -16.66
CA VAL A 867 44.77 3.76 -18.08
C VAL A 867 46.11 4.43 -18.38
N SER A 868 46.26 5.72 -18.04
CA SER A 868 47.50 6.48 -18.27
C SER A 868 48.73 5.86 -17.57
N ARG A 869 48.51 5.22 -16.42
CA ARG A 869 49.55 4.55 -15.63
C ARG A 869 49.83 3.11 -16.08
N GLY A 870 49.08 2.56 -17.05
CA GLY A 870 49.20 1.19 -17.53
C GLY A 870 48.84 0.13 -16.48
N VAL A 871 47.94 0.48 -15.55
CA VAL A 871 47.53 -0.38 -14.42
C VAL A 871 46.02 -0.60 -14.34
N GLU A 872 45.26 -0.23 -15.37
CA GLU A 872 43.79 -0.42 -15.43
C GLU A 872 43.36 -1.84 -15.02
N ASN A 873 44.08 -2.86 -15.50
CA ASN A 873 43.80 -4.27 -15.21
C ASN A 873 44.66 -4.84 -14.06
N LYS A 874 45.27 -3.98 -13.23
CA LYS A 874 46.21 -4.37 -12.15
C LYS A 874 45.85 -3.71 -10.81
N PRO A 875 44.68 -4.03 -10.21
CA PRO A 875 44.23 -3.42 -8.96
C PRO A 875 45.14 -3.67 -7.75
N SER A 876 45.99 -4.71 -7.79
CA SER A 876 47.01 -4.98 -6.75
C SER A 876 48.26 -4.09 -6.87
N SER A 877 48.39 -3.33 -7.95
CA SER A 877 49.50 -2.41 -8.15
C SER A 877 49.43 -1.27 -7.13
N ALA A 878 50.55 -0.96 -6.47
CA ALA A 878 50.66 0.21 -5.60
C ALA A 878 50.42 1.56 -6.33
N LYS A 879 50.30 1.53 -7.67
CA LYS A 879 49.98 2.70 -8.52
C LYS A 879 48.49 2.80 -8.89
N TYR A 880 47.71 1.76 -8.62
CA TYR A 880 46.28 1.72 -8.92
C TYR A 880 45.54 2.72 -8.05
N VAL A 881 44.63 3.46 -8.66
CA VAL A 881 43.83 4.50 -8.02
C VAL A 881 42.39 4.03 -8.01
N SER A 882 41.89 3.75 -6.81
CA SER A 882 40.50 3.36 -6.59
C SER A 882 39.72 4.54 -6.01
N PRO A 883 38.49 4.84 -6.49
CA PRO A 883 37.62 5.85 -5.86
C PRO A 883 37.46 5.65 -4.34
N GLU A 884 37.51 4.40 -3.89
CA GLU A 884 37.40 3.96 -2.49
C GLU A 884 38.58 4.46 -1.63
N MET A 885 39.74 4.75 -2.23
CA MET A 885 40.91 5.30 -1.52
C MET A 885 40.64 6.70 -0.97
N PHE A 886 39.65 7.43 -1.51
CA PHE A 886 39.31 8.81 -1.14
C PHE A 886 37.98 8.91 -0.39
N GLY A 887 37.48 7.77 0.11
CA GLY A 887 36.32 7.75 0.99
C GLY A 887 34.97 8.00 0.29
N TYR A 888 34.83 7.60 -0.98
CA TYR A 888 33.53 7.08 -1.43
C TYR A 888 33.23 5.85 -0.54
N LYS A 889 32.10 5.93 0.17
CA LYS A 889 31.89 5.46 1.55
C LYS A 889 32.17 3.96 1.80
N LYS A 890 32.71 3.72 3.00
CA LYS A 890 32.21 2.80 4.05
C LYS A 890 31.43 1.60 3.52
N GLU A 891 32.13 0.62 3.00
CA GLU A 891 31.52 -0.67 2.74
C GLU A 891 31.63 -1.50 4.02
N PRO A 892 30.52 -1.72 4.76
CA PRO A 892 30.46 -2.88 5.64
C PRO A 892 30.86 -4.10 4.80
N VAL A 893 31.48 -5.11 5.41
CA VAL A 893 32.01 -6.29 4.70
C VAL A 893 30.98 -6.90 3.72
N ARG A 894 29.69 -6.75 4.04
CA ARG A 894 28.55 -7.11 3.17
C ARG A 894 28.51 -6.42 1.79
N CYS A 895 28.93 -5.16 1.68
CA CYS A 895 28.93 -4.40 0.41
C CYS A 895 30.07 -4.85 -0.51
N ALA A 896 31.29 -5.01 0.04
CA ALA A 896 32.41 -5.58 -0.70
C ALA A 896 32.11 -7.02 -1.16
N LEU A 897 31.42 -7.79 -0.32
CA LEU A 897 30.91 -9.11 -0.67
C LEU A 897 29.88 -9.04 -1.81
N ALA A 898 28.92 -8.12 -1.74
CA ALA A 898 27.89 -7.95 -2.76
C ALA A 898 28.48 -7.52 -4.12
N GLU A 899 29.44 -6.60 -4.12
CA GLU A 899 30.13 -6.15 -5.32
C GLU A 899 30.97 -7.28 -5.95
N THR A 900 31.72 -8.02 -5.12
CA THR A 900 32.52 -9.18 -5.57
C THR A 900 31.61 -10.27 -6.15
N LYS A 901 30.47 -10.53 -5.52
CA LYS A 901 29.43 -11.44 -6.05
C LYS A 901 28.87 -10.93 -7.38
N HIS A 902 28.55 -9.65 -7.48
CA HIS A 902 28.02 -9.05 -8.71
C HIS A 902 28.98 -9.22 -9.88
N ARG A 903 30.29 -8.94 -9.70
CA ARG A 903 31.30 -9.17 -10.75
C ARG A 903 31.35 -10.63 -11.20
N LEU A 904 31.27 -11.58 -10.27
CA LEU A 904 31.26 -13.01 -10.57
C LEU A 904 29.98 -13.45 -11.31
N LEU A 905 28.82 -12.93 -10.93
CA LEU A 905 27.54 -13.21 -11.58
C LEU A 905 27.47 -12.62 -13.01
N GLU A 906 28.08 -11.46 -13.24
CA GLU A 906 28.21 -10.86 -14.58
C GLU A 906 29.27 -11.54 -15.46
N GLY A 907 29.96 -12.58 -14.98
CA GLY A 907 31.04 -13.25 -15.71
C GLY A 907 32.32 -12.43 -15.84
N LYS A 908 32.46 -11.34 -15.06
CA LYS A 908 33.64 -10.47 -15.02
C LYS A 908 34.58 -10.79 -13.85
N GLY A 909 34.18 -11.70 -12.97
CA GLY A 909 34.96 -12.05 -11.79
C GLY A 909 36.11 -13.01 -12.09
N THR A 910 37.10 -13.00 -11.20
CA THR A 910 38.36 -13.74 -11.31
C THR A 910 38.46 -14.84 -10.24
N GLU A 911 39.44 -15.74 -10.35
CA GLU A 911 39.76 -16.70 -9.26
C GLU A 911 40.00 -15.99 -7.93
N ARG A 912 40.56 -14.77 -7.98
CA ARG A 912 40.81 -13.94 -6.81
C ARG A 912 39.51 -13.42 -6.18
N ASP A 913 38.46 -13.17 -6.96
CA ASP A 913 37.13 -12.79 -6.44
C ASP A 913 36.50 -13.99 -5.70
N TYR A 914 36.63 -15.21 -6.21
CA TYR A 914 36.22 -16.43 -5.47
C TYR A 914 37.02 -16.60 -4.17
N ALA A 915 38.35 -16.46 -4.21
CA ALA A 915 39.20 -16.54 -3.03
C ALA A 915 38.86 -15.45 -2.00
N ALA A 916 38.52 -14.25 -2.47
CA ALA A 916 38.09 -13.13 -1.64
C ALA A 916 36.79 -13.42 -0.89
N ILE A 917 35.79 -14.00 -1.55
CA ILE A 917 34.52 -14.40 -0.91
C ILE A 917 34.77 -15.44 0.19
N ILE A 918 35.57 -16.47 -0.11
CA ILE A 918 35.92 -17.53 0.84
C ILE A 918 36.67 -16.94 2.04
N ALA A 919 37.65 -16.05 1.80
CA ALA A 919 38.41 -15.39 2.86
C ALA A 919 37.55 -14.47 3.73
N MET A 920 36.62 -13.71 3.13
CA MET A 920 35.67 -12.87 3.86
C MET A 920 34.77 -13.70 4.75
N ARG A 921 34.17 -14.77 4.22
CA ARG A 921 33.31 -15.65 5.01
C ARG A 921 34.09 -16.35 6.12
N THR A 922 35.24 -16.95 5.83
CA THR A 922 36.05 -17.64 6.85
C THR A 922 36.44 -16.75 8.04
N LYS A 923 36.54 -15.43 7.86
CA LYS A 923 36.96 -14.50 8.92
C LYS A 923 35.85 -13.70 9.57
N PHE A 924 34.78 -13.42 8.86
CA PHE A 924 33.73 -12.50 9.28
C PHE A 924 32.35 -13.16 9.37
N ASP A 925 32.25 -14.45 9.06
CA ASP A 925 31.06 -15.27 9.25
C ASP A 925 31.14 -15.98 10.62
N TYR A 926 30.13 -15.81 11.46
CA TYR A 926 29.94 -16.56 12.71
C TYR A 926 28.61 -17.29 12.62
N VAL A 927 28.65 -18.64 12.54
CA VAL A 927 27.46 -19.51 12.50
C VAL A 927 26.56 -19.26 11.28
N GLY A 928 27.13 -18.95 10.11
CA GLY A 928 26.39 -18.74 8.86
C GLY A 928 25.83 -17.33 8.68
N PHE A 929 26.13 -16.41 9.60
CA PHE A 929 25.80 -15.00 9.50
C PHE A 929 27.08 -14.18 9.35
N LEU A 930 27.19 -13.48 8.22
CA LEU A 930 28.20 -12.42 8.06
C LEU A 930 27.89 -11.28 9.03
N ASP A 931 28.86 -10.96 9.88
CA ASP A 931 28.80 -9.81 10.77
C ASP A 931 28.71 -8.51 9.95
N GLY A 932 27.48 -8.03 9.77
CA GLY A 932 27.13 -6.92 8.89
C GLY A 932 27.58 -5.55 9.40
N GLU A 933 28.06 -5.47 10.65
CA GLU A 933 28.55 -4.25 11.27
C GLU A 933 30.06 -4.08 11.14
N LYS A 934 30.80 -5.15 10.82
CA LYS A 934 32.24 -5.04 10.58
C LYS A 934 32.53 -4.30 9.28
N THR A 935 33.54 -3.43 9.35
CA THR A 935 34.00 -2.57 8.27
C THR A 935 35.50 -2.80 8.03
N PHE A 936 35.98 -2.54 6.81
CA PHE A 936 37.43 -2.52 6.52
C PHE A 936 38.10 -1.21 6.94
N GLU A 937 37.62 -0.59 8.03
CA GLU A 937 38.07 0.73 8.51
C GLU A 937 39.48 0.68 9.10
N LYS A 938 39.83 -0.38 9.84
CA LYS A 938 41.17 -0.54 10.38
C LYS A 938 42.08 -1.13 9.31
N GLU A 939 43.19 -0.45 9.03
CA GLU A 939 44.26 -0.92 8.16
C GLU A 939 44.70 -2.36 8.51
N ALA A 940 44.68 -2.72 9.79
CA ALA A 940 44.95 -4.07 10.27
C ALA A 940 43.95 -5.12 9.75
N ASP A 941 42.65 -4.81 9.75
CA ASP A 941 41.60 -5.72 9.28
C ASP A 941 41.64 -5.87 7.75
N ARG A 942 41.94 -4.77 7.03
CA ARG A 942 42.17 -4.80 5.58
C ARG A 942 43.39 -5.65 5.21
N ARG A 943 44.53 -5.47 5.89
CA ARG A 943 45.73 -6.29 5.68
C ARG A 943 45.49 -7.76 6.02
N LYS A 944 44.75 -8.03 7.09
CA LYS A 944 44.38 -9.39 7.50
C LYS A 944 43.49 -10.07 6.45
N TYR A 945 42.50 -9.36 5.92
CA TYR A 945 41.67 -9.83 4.82
C TYR A 945 42.49 -10.13 3.56
N ILE A 946 43.30 -9.18 3.08
CA ILE A 946 44.16 -9.38 1.91
C ILE A 946 45.07 -10.60 2.10
N LYS A 947 45.70 -10.73 3.27
CA LYS A 947 46.58 -11.86 3.58
C LYS A 947 45.85 -13.21 3.51
N GLU A 948 44.59 -13.26 3.93
CA GLU A 948 43.79 -14.49 3.90
C GLU A 948 43.27 -14.80 2.49
N THR A 949 42.89 -13.79 1.72
CA THR A 949 42.58 -13.96 0.29
C THR A 949 43.77 -14.55 -0.45
N GLU A 950 44.99 -14.03 -0.22
CA GLU A 950 46.21 -14.58 -0.81
C GLU A 950 46.51 -16.00 -0.32
N LYS A 951 46.24 -16.29 0.96
CA LYS A 951 46.41 -17.63 1.53
C LYS A 951 45.47 -18.65 0.87
N VAL A 952 44.21 -18.28 0.64
CA VAL A 952 43.24 -19.11 -0.09
C VAL A 952 43.68 -19.28 -1.54
N LEU A 953 44.02 -18.18 -2.22
CA LEU A 953 44.45 -18.19 -3.63
C LEU A 953 45.69 -19.07 -3.86
N ALA A 954 46.63 -19.07 -2.90
CA ALA A 954 47.84 -19.89 -2.96
C ALA A 954 47.62 -21.37 -2.62
N SER A 955 46.48 -21.75 -2.04
CA SER A 955 46.30 -23.11 -1.52
C SER A 955 46.14 -24.14 -2.66
N PRO A 956 46.79 -25.31 -2.56
CA PRO A 956 46.64 -26.38 -3.56
C PRO A 956 45.19 -26.83 -3.73
N GLU A 957 44.43 -26.84 -2.64
CA GLU A 957 43.02 -27.22 -2.65
C GLU A 957 42.16 -26.18 -3.39
N PHE A 958 42.45 -24.89 -3.26
CA PHE A 958 41.69 -23.84 -3.96
C PHE A 958 41.98 -23.87 -5.46
N LYS A 959 43.25 -24.07 -5.85
CA LYS A 959 43.61 -24.27 -7.27
C LYS A 959 42.92 -25.49 -7.86
N ARG A 960 42.83 -26.56 -7.08
CA ARG A 960 42.10 -27.78 -7.45
C ARG A 960 40.60 -27.51 -7.57
N PHE A 961 40.04 -26.73 -6.65
CA PHE A 961 38.64 -26.30 -6.68
C PHE A 961 38.32 -25.48 -7.93
N MET A 962 39.18 -24.51 -8.29
CA MET A 962 38.99 -23.70 -9.50
C MET A 962 39.08 -24.53 -10.79
N LYS A 963 39.86 -25.61 -10.79
CA LYS A 963 40.07 -26.48 -11.95
C LYS A 963 39.05 -27.62 -12.08
N GLU A 964 38.69 -28.27 -10.99
CA GLU A 964 37.91 -29.53 -10.99
C GLU A 964 36.42 -29.33 -10.77
N VAL A 965 36.00 -28.22 -10.15
CA VAL A 965 34.57 -27.98 -9.87
C VAL A 965 33.90 -27.30 -11.08
N PRO A 966 32.73 -27.77 -11.53
CA PRO A 966 31.94 -27.12 -12.58
C PRO A 966 31.53 -25.67 -12.24
N ASP A 967 31.44 -24.79 -13.24
CA ASP A 967 31.19 -23.36 -13.03
C ASP A 967 29.79 -23.05 -12.46
N ASP A 968 28.80 -23.88 -12.75
CA ASP A 968 27.46 -23.86 -12.13
C ASP A 968 27.54 -24.14 -10.63
N GLN A 969 28.35 -25.11 -10.19
CA GLN A 969 28.58 -25.36 -8.76
C GLN A 969 29.41 -24.25 -8.09
N LYS A 970 30.37 -23.66 -8.82
CA LYS A 970 31.08 -22.46 -8.32
C LYS A 970 30.12 -21.28 -8.16
N LYS A 971 29.15 -21.11 -9.06
CA LYS A 971 28.12 -20.07 -8.98
C LYS A 971 27.13 -20.32 -7.84
N ALA A 972 26.79 -21.57 -7.53
CA ALA A 972 25.96 -21.93 -6.36
C ALA A 972 26.56 -21.45 -5.02
N LEU A 973 27.89 -21.31 -4.94
CA LEU A 973 28.56 -20.71 -3.78
C LEU A 973 28.22 -19.22 -3.59
N LEU A 974 27.82 -18.51 -4.65
CA LEU A 974 27.49 -17.09 -4.61
C LEU A 974 26.09 -16.84 -4.03
N VAL A 975 25.17 -17.80 -4.17
CA VAL A 975 23.77 -17.70 -3.72
C VAL A 975 23.53 -18.24 -2.30
N GLY A 976 24.50 -18.93 -1.70
CA GLY A 976 24.36 -19.41 -0.30
C GLY A 976 23.75 -20.80 -0.16
N GLU A 977 23.52 -21.50 -1.26
CA GLU A 977 22.80 -22.78 -1.33
C GLU A 977 23.69 -24.02 -1.11
N CYS A 978 25.00 -23.83 -0.92
CA CYS A 978 25.89 -24.89 -0.46
C CYS A 978 26.12 -24.74 1.04
N ASP A 979 25.52 -25.61 1.84
CA ASP A 979 25.66 -25.70 3.31
C ASP A 979 27.13 -25.76 3.79
N GLY A 980 28.09 -26.02 2.89
CA GLY A 980 29.53 -26.13 3.14
C GLY A 980 30.38 -24.94 2.69
N LEU A 981 29.85 -23.72 2.55
CA LEU A 981 30.58 -22.56 1.99
C LEU A 981 31.89 -22.16 2.68
N VAL A 982 32.09 -22.54 3.95
CA VAL A 982 33.35 -22.33 4.70
C VAL A 982 34.38 -23.43 4.40
N ASN A 983 33.95 -24.50 3.74
CA ASN A 983 34.69 -25.75 3.61
C ASN A 983 34.65 -26.27 2.16
N TYR A 984 35.05 -25.44 1.18
CA TYR A 984 35.14 -25.85 -0.24
C TYR A 984 35.93 -27.17 -0.47
N ARG A 985 36.72 -27.59 0.53
CA ARG A 985 37.38 -28.89 0.63
C ARG A 985 36.42 -30.09 0.63
N THR A 986 35.19 -29.94 1.09
CA THR A 986 34.16 -30.99 1.09
C THR A 986 33.48 -31.16 -0.26
N ILE A 987 33.62 -30.18 -1.15
CA ILE A 987 33.09 -30.19 -2.53
C ILE A 987 34.10 -30.85 -3.48
N LEU A 988 35.38 -30.80 -3.13
CA LEU A 988 36.40 -31.50 -3.90
C LEU A 988 36.14 -33.01 -3.83
N PRO A 989 36.07 -33.72 -4.98
CA PRO A 989 36.03 -35.17 -4.95
C PRO A 989 37.26 -35.69 -4.19
N PRO A 990 37.13 -36.78 -3.40
CA PRO A 990 38.26 -37.33 -2.66
C PRO A 990 39.42 -37.57 -3.64
N VAL A 991 40.63 -37.17 -3.26
CA VAL A 991 41.83 -37.55 -4.03
C VAL A 991 41.78 -39.06 -4.08
N ALA A 992 41.53 -39.64 -5.26
CA ALA A 992 41.67 -41.07 -5.43
C ALA A 992 43.07 -41.37 -4.92
N GLN A 993 43.16 -42.06 -3.77
CA GLN A 993 44.43 -42.56 -3.31
C GLN A 993 44.85 -43.49 -4.43
N THR A 994 45.75 -43.01 -5.29
CA THR A 994 46.51 -43.85 -6.17
C THR A 994 47.21 -44.78 -5.22
N GLN A 995 46.59 -45.94 -4.98
CA GLN A 995 47.26 -47.08 -4.41
C GLN A 995 48.50 -47.20 -5.26
N THR A 996 49.62 -46.79 -4.66
CA THR A 996 50.92 -47.02 -5.23
C THR A 996 51.00 -48.53 -5.19
N VAL A 997 50.61 -49.15 -6.30
CA VAL A 997 50.79 -50.57 -6.53
C VAL A 997 52.28 -50.77 -6.37
N GLN A 998 52.69 -51.20 -5.18
CA GLN A 998 53.98 -51.79 -4.97
C GLN A 998 54.03 -52.98 -5.92
N LYS A 999 54.59 -52.74 -7.11
CA LYS A 999 55.09 -53.81 -7.97
C LYS A 999 56.15 -54.52 -7.13
N ASN A 1000 55.75 -55.65 -6.55
CA ASN A 1000 56.67 -56.70 -6.12
C ASN A 1000 57.49 -57.10 -7.35
N GLN A 1001 58.65 -56.50 -7.52
CA GLN A 1001 59.73 -57.06 -8.32
C GLN A 1001 60.33 -58.23 -7.53
N PRO A 1002 60.45 -59.43 -8.12
CA PRO A 1002 61.19 -60.52 -7.48
C PRO A 1002 62.67 -60.15 -7.43
N GLN A 1003 63.25 -60.28 -6.23
CA GLN A 1003 64.68 -60.25 -6.01
C GLN A 1003 65.34 -61.37 -6.83
N ASN A 1004 66.04 -61.01 -7.89
CA ASN A 1004 67.10 -61.84 -8.44
C ASN A 1004 68.44 -61.17 -8.14
N ARG A 1005 69.14 -61.73 -7.15
CA ARG A 1005 70.55 -61.47 -6.88
C ARG A 1005 71.36 -62.00 -8.06
N GLN A 1006 72.06 -61.13 -8.78
CA GLN A 1006 73.40 -61.41 -9.30
C GLN A 1006 74.18 -60.10 -9.40
N LYS A 1007 75.23 -60.00 -8.57
CA LYS A 1007 76.33 -59.02 -8.71
C LYS A 1007 77.11 -59.36 -9.99
N PRO A 1008 77.65 -58.34 -10.65
CA PRO A 1008 79.10 -58.33 -10.80
C PRO A 1008 79.71 -57.06 -10.23
N THR A 1009 80.62 -57.29 -9.30
CA THR A 1009 81.83 -56.52 -9.03
C THR A 1009 82.49 -56.02 -10.32
N GLN A 1010 82.88 -54.74 -10.37
CA GLN A 1010 84.30 -54.35 -10.43
C GLN A 1010 84.51 -52.83 -10.22
N PRO A 1011 85.73 -52.42 -9.80
CA PRO A 1011 85.99 -51.17 -9.09
C PRO A 1011 86.54 -50.06 -9.99
N ALA A 1012 86.62 -48.87 -9.40
CA ALA A 1012 87.32 -47.73 -9.96
C ALA A 1012 88.84 -47.97 -10.11
N THR A 1013 89.38 -47.62 -11.29
CA THR A 1013 90.76 -47.11 -11.45
C THR A 1013 90.80 -46.06 -12.55
N SER A 1014 91.32 -44.90 -12.14
CA SER A 1014 92.07 -43.80 -12.78
C SER A 1014 92.79 -44.03 -14.12
N PRO A 1015 93.29 -42.93 -14.76
CA PRO A 1015 93.49 -42.78 -16.20
C PRO A 1015 94.91 -43.11 -16.67
N GLN A 1016 95.07 -43.38 -17.97
CA GLN A 1016 96.30 -43.10 -18.73
C GLN A 1016 96.04 -43.24 -20.25
N LEU A 1017 96.43 -42.16 -20.97
CA LEU A 1017 96.59 -41.96 -22.43
C LEU A 1017 95.35 -42.00 -23.34
#